data_AF-A0A9Q0R891-F1
#
_entry.id   AF-A0A9Q0R891-F1
#
_cell.length_a   1.000
_cell.length_b   1.000
_cell.length_c   1.000
_cell.angle_alpha   90.00
_cell.angle_beta   90.00
_cell.angle_gamma   90.00
#
_symmetry.space_group_name_H-M   'P 1'
#
loop_
_entity.id
_entity.type
_entity.pdbx_description
1 polymer ?
#
loop_
_entity_poly.entity_id
_entity_poly.type
_entity_poly.pdbx_seq_one_letter_code
_entity_poly.pdbx_strand_id
1 'polypeptide(L)'
;MEDIETLVIDNGSGMIKAGFAGDDAPRAVFPTIIGKPKYLAVMVGMGHKYSYIGDEAQARRGLSNISYPIEHGIVRNWEDMEKIWHHTFYNELRVAPEEHPLLITEHPFNPKRNREKMTQIMFETFNIPAFYVAIPGILSAFASGRNTTINIELGDGVFYAFPNSSSFASLHSITRMNFGGRDITDYLMDLLTENGLFFETTGDRETVRDIKEKLCYVAYDFDEEIQISSENSSIEKSYELQDGQLITLGDQRFRCAEALFQPKLIGRENKGIHQMIFDTISKTDIDLQSLLFNNIYLTGGTSMFPGIADRIQKEISKLAPNVKVNVLAVPERKYSVWIGGSILGSLSTFQDKWISKEEYEDVGPTISHSKSIEYLNENDSNKNPEKIQIENIQKVTVGNRNEAILTIEGNVFAKGNDINPKNPNKFINISSLIEDKNDRIIQDIVSGNSSIYLLTSNQNVYGIGSNDNGQLGFDSETLPKTEKPILMMKNVSKIFSGNSSIHVFLLNSNQELFGCGWNRHGQLGLGESRKEETEIQKLTKIQNIPKGKIIDIQCGYIHSIMLIENENQNQNQNPKRKLYSCGDYQYNGLGKYENTYEFTEIKSSLFENDENIIDFSVGFDHTLILTSKRKLIAFGHNFYGELGTGTTSLNQYIPIQIELPKLKFNENISNYHLSCGFRKSFLYYSPFLSPFSNLEEDLIKLFERKEFCDISFKTKNGEIIEAHKLILKYRLNQNENQIEKLQEIISSKSIKESNQIFEMIYSNRIINPILYSEIKEIINLNEKIEETMKRIYLNENENENEKDFIIERKEKKYKFPKLILIMRSELYRGMFLSVTEDKSK
;
A
#
# COMPACT_ATOMS: atom_id res chain seq x y z
N MET A 1 25.00 11.93 14.06
CA MET A 1 25.49 10.97 13.04
C MET A 1 26.18 11.70 11.89
N GLU A 2 26.83 12.85 12.11
CA GLU A 2 27.29 13.71 11.00
C GLU A 2 28.59 13.23 10.30
N ASP A 3 29.33 12.26 10.86
CA ASP A 3 30.64 11.81 10.32
C ASP A 3 30.71 10.30 9.98
N ILE A 4 29.57 9.61 9.84
CA ILE A 4 29.58 8.15 9.57
C ILE A 4 29.53 7.89 8.06
N GLU A 5 30.56 7.22 7.54
CA GLU A 5 30.66 6.84 6.12
C GLU A 5 29.61 5.79 5.74
N THR A 6 28.90 6.04 4.63
CA THR A 6 27.91 5.11 4.05
C THR A 6 28.63 3.93 3.38
N LEU A 7 28.16 2.71 3.61
CA LEU A 7 28.58 1.51 2.88
C LEU A 7 27.85 1.38 1.55
N VAL A 8 28.55 0.99 0.50
CA VAL A 8 28.01 0.80 -0.85
C VAL A 8 28.21 -0.64 -1.27
N ILE A 9 27.12 -1.37 -1.52
CA ILE A 9 27.13 -2.77 -1.99
C ILE A 9 26.40 -2.89 -3.32
N ASP A 10 27.13 -3.27 -4.36
CA ASP A 10 26.58 -3.66 -5.67
C ASP A 10 26.36 -5.18 -5.75
N ASN A 11 25.09 -5.60 -5.74
CA ASN A 11 24.67 -7.00 -5.80
C ASN A 11 24.68 -7.54 -7.23
N GLY A 12 25.86 -7.86 -7.76
CA GLY A 12 25.99 -8.48 -9.08
C GLY A 12 25.65 -9.97 -9.08
N SER A 13 25.08 -10.44 -10.19
CA SER A 13 24.79 -11.88 -10.43
C SER A 13 26.04 -12.76 -10.53
N GLY A 14 27.19 -12.19 -10.90
CA GLY A 14 28.48 -12.89 -10.95
C GLY A 14 29.43 -12.46 -9.83
N MET A 15 29.48 -11.16 -9.51
CA MET A 15 30.42 -10.58 -8.54
C MET A 15 29.72 -9.55 -7.67
N ILE A 16 29.96 -9.61 -6.36
CA ILE A 16 29.68 -8.53 -5.41
C ILE A 16 30.80 -7.51 -5.50
N LYS A 17 30.46 -6.22 -5.40
CA LYS A 17 31.43 -5.15 -5.19
C LYS A 17 31.00 -4.33 -4.00
N ALA A 18 31.91 -4.09 -3.07
CA ALA A 18 31.62 -3.42 -1.82
C ALA A 18 32.73 -2.46 -1.40
N GLY A 19 32.37 -1.40 -0.68
CA GLY A 19 33.31 -0.42 -0.14
C GLY A 19 32.57 0.74 0.53
N PHE A 20 33.30 1.84 0.76
CA PHE A 20 32.78 3.03 1.42
C PHE A 20 32.44 4.11 0.40
N ALA A 21 31.44 4.92 0.72
CA ALA A 21 31.12 6.10 -0.08
C ALA A 21 32.26 7.13 0.02
N GLY A 22 32.64 7.71 -1.11
CA GLY A 22 33.79 8.60 -1.25
C GLY A 22 35.05 7.92 -1.79
N ASP A 23 35.14 6.59 -1.76
CA ASP A 23 36.23 5.85 -2.41
C ASP A 23 36.03 5.81 -3.95
N ASP A 24 37.12 5.89 -4.71
CA ASP A 24 37.11 5.90 -6.19
C ASP A 24 36.90 4.50 -6.82
N ALA A 25 37.07 3.43 -6.04
CA ALA A 25 36.93 2.05 -6.49
C ALA A 25 36.48 1.13 -5.32
N PRO A 26 35.78 0.02 -5.60
CA PRO A 26 35.35 -0.90 -4.55
C PRO A 26 36.55 -1.54 -3.86
N ARG A 27 36.54 -1.55 -2.52
CA ARG A 27 37.59 -2.19 -1.71
C ARG A 27 37.57 -3.71 -1.83
N ALA A 28 36.39 -4.29 -1.97
CA ALA A 28 36.19 -5.72 -2.07
C ALA A 28 35.43 -6.07 -3.35
N VAL A 29 35.94 -7.04 -4.09
CA VAL A 29 35.31 -7.60 -5.29
C VAL A 29 35.51 -9.10 -5.27
N PHE A 30 34.42 -9.86 -5.07
CA PHE A 30 34.49 -11.31 -4.95
C PHE A 30 33.30 -12.00 -5.63
N PRO A 31 33.41 -13.29 -6.02
CA PRO A 31 32.35 -14.01 -6.71
C PRO A 31 31.10 -14.20 -5.84
N THR A 32 29.91 -14.00 -6.42
CA THR A 32 28.62 -14.19 -5.75
C THR A 32 28.25 -15.68 -5.69
N ILE A 33 29.05 -16.46 -4.97
CA ILE A 33 28.90 -17.91 -4.85
C ILE A 33 29.00 -18.37 -3.40
N ILE A 34 28.33 -19.49 -3.12
CA ILE A 34 28.48 -20.20 -1.86
C ILE A 34 28.80 -21.68 -2.14
N GLY A 35 29.77 -22.21 -1.41
CA GLY A 35 30.18 -23.60 -1.45
C GLY A 35 29.72 -24.33 -0.19
N LYS A 36 28.87 -25.34 -0.36
CA LYS A 36 28.46 -26.24 0.74
C LYS A 36 29.29 -27.53 0.66
N PRO A 37 30.01 -27.94 1.71
CA PRO A 37 30.83 -29.16 1.67
C PRO A 37 30.00 -30.39 1.28
N LYS A 38 30.48 -31.21 0.33
CA LYS A 38 29.78 -32.43 -0.12
C LYS A 38 29.73 -33.51 0.96
N TYR A 39 30.78 -33.57 1.78
CA TYR A 39 30.94 -34.55 2.85
C TYR A 39 31.17 -33.85 4.18
N LEU A 40 30.44 -34.25 5.21
CA LEU A 40 30.69 -33.84 6.59
C LEU A 40 31.90 -34.60 7.13
N ALA A 41 33.09 -33.97 7.10
CA ALA A 41 34.13 -33.97 8.15
C ALA A 41 35.63 -34.00 7.67
N VAL A 42 36.48 -33.43 8.55
CA VAL A 42 37.93 -33.60 8.76
C VAL A 42 38.92 -32.96 7.76
N MET A 43 39.02 -31.63 7.74
CA MET A 43 40.33 -30.99 7.51
C MET A 43 41.00 -30.81 8.88
N VAL A 44 42.14 -31.48 9.10
CA VAL A 44 42.90 -31.37 10.35
C VAL A 44 43.32 -29.92 10.57
N GLY A 45 42.87 -29.30 11.68
CA GLY A 45 43.26 -27.95 12.08
C GLY A 45 42.34 -26.81 11.61
N MET A 46 41.33 -27.06 10.77
CA MET A 46 40.28 -26.08 10.44
C MET A 46 38.97 -26.49 11.11
N GLY A 47 38.40 -25.60 11.93
CA GLY A 47 37.10 -25.83 12.55
C GLY A 47 36.00 -26.16 11.53
N HIS A 48 34.91 -26.78 11.99
CA HIS A 48 33.76 -27.15 11.16
C HIS A 48 33.07 -25.89 10.57
N LYS A 49 33.54 -25.40 9.42
CA LYS A 49 32.81 -24.39 8.64
C LYS A 49 31.71 -25.06 7.81
N TYR A 50 30.47 -24.62 8.00
CA TYR A 50 29.29 -25.16 7.30
C TYR A 50 29.13 -24.64 5.87
N SER A 51 29.80 -23.55 5.50
CA SER A 51 29.78 -22.98 4.15
C SER A 51 31.05 -22.15 3.88
N TYR A 52 31.48 -22.14 2.63
CA TYR A 52 32.52 -21.27 2.08
C TYR A 52 31.88 -20.24 1.15
N ILE A 53 32.43 -19.03 1.06
CA ILE A 53 31.85 -17.93 0.27
C ILE A 53 32.94 -17.32 -0.60
N GLY A 54 32.57 -16.82 -1.78
CA GLY A 54 33.47 -16.10 -2.68
C GLY A 54 34.68 -16.94 -3.11
N ASP A 55 35.88 -16.36 -3.06
CA ASP A 55 37.10 -17.02 -3.52
C ASP A 55 37.44 -18.28 -2.71
N GLU A 56 37.06 -18.35 -1.42
CA GLU A 56 37.25 -19.56 -0.60
C GLU A 56 36.39 -20.72 -1.12
N ALA A 57 35.17 -20.43 -1.59
CA ALA A 57 34.32 -21.42 -2.23
C ALA A 57 34.87 -21.83 -3.60
N GLN A 58 35.41 -20.87 -4.34
CA GLN A 58 35.98 -21.10 -5.67
C GLN A 58 37.20 -22.04 -5.60
N ALA A 59 38.13 -21.77 -4.68
CA ALA A 59 39.31 -22.59 -4.47
C ALA A 59 38.96 -24.03 -4.02
N ARG A 60 37.78 -24.23 -3.42
CA ARG A 60 37.31 -25.50 -2.87
C ARG A 60 36.16 -26.12 -3.68
N ARG A 61 36.04 -25.78 -4.97
CA ARG A 61 34.98 -26.24 -5.87
C ARG A 61 34.92 -27.77 -6.02
N GLY A 62 36.06 -28.46 -6.01
CA GLY A 62 36.09 -29.93 -6.08
C GLY A 62 35.41 -30.61 -4.88
N LEU A 63 35.52 -29.99 -3.70
CA LEU A 63 35.05 -30.53 -2.41
C LEU A 63 33.66 -30.02 -2.01
N SER A 64 33.13 -29.02 -2.73
CA SER A 64 31.90 -28.31 -2.36
C SER A 64 30.88 -28.33 -3.50
N ASN A 65 29.60 -28.34 -3.16
CA ASN A 65 28.53 -28.01 -4.10
C ASN A 65 28.42 -26.48 -4.17
N ILE A 66 28.65 -25.92 -5.35
CA ILE A 66 28.58 -24.48 -5.59
C ILE A 66 27.15 -24.10 -5.97
N SER A 67 26.57 -23.10 -5.29
CA SER A 67 25.31 -22.47 -5.64
C SER A 67 25.46 -20.96 -5.84
N TYR A 68 24.61 -20.42 -6.72
CA TYR A 68 24.52 -18.99 -7.03
C TYR A 68 23.20 -18.45 -6.47
N PRO A 69 23.20 -17.59 -5.44
CA PRO A 69 21.96 -17.09 -4.85
C PRO A 69 21.25 -16.05 -5.72
N ILE A 70 21.97 -15.40 -6.63
CA ILE A 70 21.44 -14.41 -7.57
C ILE A 70 21.45 -15.01 -8.99
N GLU A 71 20.25 -15.21 -9.54
CA GLU A 71 20.06 -15.68 -10.90
C GLU A 71 19.40 -14.59 -11.73
N HIS A 72 20.03 -14.22 -12.84
CA HIS A 72 19.56 -13.14 -13.71
C HIS A 72 19.19 -11.86 -12.92
N GLY A 73 20.02 -11.48 -11.95
CA GLY A 73 19.85 -10.25 -11.16
C GLY A 73 18.74 -10.31 -10.11
N ILE A 74 18.13 -11.48 -9.88
CA ILE A 74 17.09 -11.69 -8.88
C ILE A 74 17.60 -12.66 -7.81
N VAL A 75 17.46 -12.29 -6.54
CA VAL A 75 17.77 -13.17 -5.42
C VAL A 75 16.76 -14.31 -5.37
N ARG A 76 17.24 -15.56 -5.48
CA ARG A 76 16.44 -16.79 -5.40
C ARG A 76 16.56 -17.48 -4.04
N ASN A 77 17.75 -17.48 -3.45
CA ASN A 77 18.00 -18.05 -2.14
C ASN A 77 18.44 -16.98 -1.13
N TRP A 78 17.54 -16.61 -0.22
CA TRP A 78 17.78 -15.58 0.78
C TRP A 78 18.73 -16.02 1.90
N GLU A 79 18.73 -17.30 2.28
CA GLU A 79 19.64 -17.82 3.31
C GLU A 79 21.10 -17.76 2.85
N ASP A 80 21.33 -18.12 1.58
CA ASP A 80 22.66 -18.07 0.98
C ASP A 80 23.08 -16.60 0.73
N MET A 81 22.13 -15.72 0.39
CA MET A 81 22.39 -14.28 0.22
C MET A 81 22.75 -13.59 1.53
N GLU A 82 22.07 -13.92 2.62
CA GLU A 82 22.38 -13.39 3.96
C GLU A 82 23.81 -13.73 4.38
N LYS A 83 24.27 -14.96 4.11
CA LYS A 83 25.65 -15.36 4.36
C LYS A 83 26.64 -14.56 3.52
N ILE A 84 26.32 -14.27 2.26
CA ILE A 84 27.16 -13.42 1.41
C ILE A 84 27.26 -12.00 1.97
N TRP A 85 26.15 -11.40 2.42
CA TRP A 85 26.22 -10.09 3.08
C TRP A 85 27.00 -10.12 4.38
N HIS A 86 26.85 -11.17 5.19
CA HIS A 86 27.67 -11.36 6.38
C HIS A 86 29.17 -11.42 6.01
N HIS A 87 29.53 -12.14 4.95
CA HIS A 87 30.90 -12.17 4.46
C HIS A 87 31.37 -10.78 4.00
N THR A 88 30.53 -10.04 3.27
CA THR A 88 30.82 -8.67 2.84
C THR A 88 31.13 -7.75 4.03
N PHE A 89 30.28 -7.73 5.06
CA PHE A 89 30.46 -6.82 6.20
C PHE A 89 31.65 -7.23 7.08
N TYR A 90 31.70 -8.48 7.53
CA TYR A 90 32.61 -8.89 8.59
C TYR A 90 33.97 -9.39 8.09
N ASN A 91 34.03 -10.04 6.92
CA ASN A 91 35.28 -10.61 6.41
C ASN A 91 36.00 -9.64 5.46
N GLU A 92 35.26 -9.11 4.49
CA GLU A 92 35.82 -8.26 3.45
C GLU A 92 36.02 -6.83 3.93
N LEU A 93 34.94 -6.15 4.38
CA LEU A 93 35.01 -4.76 4.83
C LEU A 93 35.47 -4.62 6.28
N ARG A 94 35.29 -5.67 7.10
CA ARG A 94 35.64 -5.71 8.54
C ARG A 94 34.99 -4.58 9.35
N VAL A 95 33.71 -4.35 9.10
CA VAL A 95 32.90 -3.32 9.76
C VAL A 95 31.71 -3.92 10.50
N ALA A 96 31.24 -3.21 11.51
CA ALA A 96 29.98 -3.49 12.19
C ALA A 96 28.83 -2.84 11.39
N PRO A 97 27.95 -3.61 10.72
CA PRO A 97 26.89 -3.03 9.89
C PRO A 97 25.94 -2.12 10.68
N GLU A 98 25.73 -2.38 11.98
CA GLU A 98 24.87 -1.59 12.87
C GLU A 98 25.33 -0.14 13.09
N GLU A 99 26.58 0.18 12.78
CA GLU A 99 27.13 1.53 12.92
C GLU A 99 27.03 2.33 11.62
N HIS A 100 26.80 1.69 10.47
CA HIS A 100 26.94 2.32 9.16
C HIS A 100 25.65 2.33 8.33
N PRO A 101 25.30 3.47 7.73
CA PRO A 101 24.28 3.51 6.69
C PRO A 101 24.65 2.64 5.49
N LEU A 102 23.65 2.08 4.82
CA LEU A 102 23.87 1.17 3.69
C LEU A 102 23.11 1.60 2.44
N LEU A 103 23.85 1.78 1.34
CA LEU A 103 23.34 1.82 -0.02
C LEU A 103 23.54 0.46 -0.67
N ILE A 104 22.46 -0.16 -1.13
CA ILE A 104 22.51 -1.43 -1.83
C ILE A 104 21.83 -1.36 -3.20
N THR A 105 22.33 -2.11 -4.18
CA THR A 105 21.72 -2.14 -5.51
C THR A 105 20.70 -3.25 -5.70
N GLU A 106 19.67 -2.96 -6.49
CA GLU A 106 18.74 -3.96 -7.03
C GLU A 106 18.45 -3.73 -8.51
N HIS A 107 18.20 -4.80 -9.28
CA HIS A 107 17.91 -4.67 -10.70
C HIS A 107 16.48 -4.17 -11.00
N PRO A 108 16.27 -3.50 -12.16
CA PRO A 108 14.94 -3.11 -12.61
C PRO A 108 13.98 -4.30 -12.71
N PHE A 109 12.70 -4.05 -12.41
CA PHE A 109 11.62 -5.05 -12.41
C PHE A 109 11.82 -6.20 -11.39
N ASN A 110 12.59 -5.96 -10.32
CA ASN A 110 12.61 -6.86 -9.16
C ASN A 110 11.22 -6.87 -8.48
N PRO A 111 10.66 -8.05 -8.12
CA PRO A 111 9.40 -8.10 -7.40
C PRO A 111 9.45 -7.29 -6.10
N LYS A 112 8.38 -6.53 -5.81
CA LYS A 112 8.27 -5.73 -4.57
C LYS A 112 8.58 -6.53 -3.31
N ARG A 113 8.10 -7.79 -3.25
CA ARG A 113 8.37 -8.72 -2.15
C ARG A 113 9.86 -8.97 -1.91
N ASN A 114 10.68 -8.99 -2.96
CA ASN A 114 12.12 -9.17 -2.81
C ASN A 114 12.77 -7.95 -2.16
N ARG A 115 12.33 -6.74 -2.55
CA ARG A 115 12.79 -5.50 -1.92
C ARG A 115 12.43 -5.48 -0.44
N GLU A 116 11.18 -5.81 -0.10
CA GLU A 116 10.74 -5.92 1.31
C GLU A 116 11.58 -6.93 2.08
N LYS A 117 11.86 -8.10 1.49
CA LYS A 117 12.65 -9.13 2.16
C LYS A 117 14.11 -8.69 2.38
N MET A 118 14.69 -7.99 1.41
CA MET A 118 16.01 -7.38 1.55
C MET A 118 16.02 -6.34 2.67
N THR A 119 15.07 -5.41 2.66
CA THR A 119 14.90 -4.39 3.72
C THR A 119 14.73 -5.03 5.09
N GLN A 120 13.92 -6.08 5.18
CA GLN A 120 13.71 -6.83 6.42
C GLN A 120 15.02 -7.41 6.96
N ILE A 121 15.78 -8.13 6.13
CA ILE A 121 17.05 -8.73 6.55
C ILE A 121 18.04 -7.66 7.01
N MET A 122 18.09 -6.53 6.31
CA MET A 122 19.03 -5.48 6.66
C MET A 122 18.69 -4.84 8.02
N PHE A 123 17.44 -4.47 8.27
CA PHE A 123 17.07 -3.86 9.56
C PHE A 123 16.94 -4.87 10.70
N GLU A 124 16.41 -6.07 10.47
CA GLU A 124 16.13 -7.04 11.53
C GLU A 124 17.33 -7.96 11.85
N THR A 125 18.08 -8.39 10.83
CA THR A 125 19.23 -9.29 11.01
C THR A 125 20.53 -8.51 11.21
N PHE A 126 20.80 -7.54 10.34
CA PHE A 126 22.06 -6.76 10.37
C PHE A 126 21.96 -5.46 11.17
N ASN A 127 20.76 -5.08 11.61
CA ASN A 127 20.52 -3.94 12.49
C ASN A 127 21.10 -2.60 11.97
N ILE A 128 21.11 -2.39 10.65
CA ILE A 128 21.63 -1.15 10.07
C ILE A 128 20.82 0.08 10.50
N PRO A 129 21.48 1.24 10.73
CA PRO A 129 20.82 2.46 11.19
C PRO A 129 19.99 3.14 10.10
N ALA A 130 20.44 3.04 8.84
CA ALA A 130 19.74 3.61 7.70
C ALA A 130 20.00 2.81 6.41
N PHE A 131 19.00 2.77 5.53
CA PHE A 131 19.00 1.91 4.34
C PHE A 131 18.49 2.64 3.09
N TYR A 132 19.19 2.48 1.98
CA TYR A 132 18.74 2.96 0.68
C TYR A 132 18.94 1.89 -0.40
N VAL A 133 17.90 1.66 -1.21
CA VAL A 133 17.96 0.74 -2.35
C VAL A 133 18.04 1.55 -3.63
N ALA A 134 19.09 1.33 -4.41
CA ALA A 134 19.37 2.05 -5.64
C ALA A 134 19.23 1.15 -6.87
N ILE A 135 18.77 1.74 -7.97
CA ILE A 135 18.77 1.07 -9.28
C ILE A 135 20.13 1.33 -9.95
N PRO A 136 20.88 0.28 -10.34
CA PRO A 136 22.16 0.40 -11.03
C PRO A 136 22.18 1.37 -12.21
N GLY A 137 21.11 1.41 -13.02
CA GLY A 137 21.01 2.34 -14.16
C GLY A 137 21.04 3.82 -13.76
N ILE A 138 20.55 4.17 -12.56
CA ILE A 138 20.63 5.54 -12.03
C ILE A 138 22.04 5.82 -11.52
N LEU A 139 22.64 4.86 -10.81
CA LEU A 139 24.01 5.00 -10.31
C LEU A 139 25.02 5.16 -11.46
N SER A 140 24.90 4.36 -12.52
CA SER A 140 25.73 4.51 -13.72
C SER A 140 25.60 5.89 -14.36
N ALA A 141 24.43 6.53 -14.32
CA ALA A 141 24.28 7.92 -14.77
C ALA A 141 25.10 8.88 -13.92
N PHE A 142 25.04 8.75 -12.58
CA PHE A 142 25.85 9.56 -11.66
C PHE A 142 27.34 9.39 -11.92
N ALA A 143 27.82 8.16 -12.13
CA ALA A 143 29.21 7.89 -12.48
C ALA A 143 29.63 8.53 -13.83
N SER A 144 28.71 8.61 -14.78
CA SER A 144 28.99 9.24 -16.09
C SER A 144 29.07 10.77 -16.04
N GLY A 145 28.56 11.41 -14.97
CA GLY A 145 28.45 12.86 -14.85
C GLY A 145 27.51 13.52 -15.87
N ARG A 146 26.60 12.76 -16.50
CA ARG A 146 25.64 13.28 -17.50
C ARG A 146 24.21 13.26 -16.99
N ASN A 147 23.53 14.39 -17.22
CA ASN A 147 22.12 14.55 -16.86
C ASN A 147 21.17 13.77 -17.80
N THR A 148 21.51 13.67 -19.10
CA THR A 148 20.73 12.91 -20.09
C THR A 148 21.64 11.90 -20.77
N THR A 149 21.39 10.61 -20.53
CA THR A 149 22.20 9.50 -21.05
C THR A 149 21.40 8.22 -21.03
N ILE A 150 21.68 7.29 -21.94
CA ILE A 150 21.19 5.92 -21.87
C ILE A 150 22.30 5.00 -21.36
N ASN A 151 22.08 4.41 -20.19
CA ASN A 151 23.02 3.49 -19.55
C ASN A 151 22.74 2.06 -19.99
N ILE A 152 23.76 1.43 -20.56
CA ILE A 152 23.69 0.07 -21.09
C ILE A 152 24.47 -0.84 -20.16
N GLU A 153 23.75 -1.57 -19.31
CA GLU A 153 24.37 -2.52 -18.40
C GLU A 153 24.44 -3.90 -19.03
N LEU A 154 25.67 -4.39 -19.17
CA LEU A 154 26.02 -5.72 -19.67
C LEU A 154 26.72 -6.49 -18.55
N GLY A 155 25.94 -7.13 -17.69
CA GLY A 155 26.42 -7.91 -16.54
C GLY A 155 26.74 -9.37 -16.88
N ASP A 156 26.89 -10.20 -15.83
CA ASP A 156 27.14 -11.64 -15.98
C ASP A 156 25.87 -12.41 -16.36
N GLY A 157 24.72 -12.13 -15.73
CA GLY A 157 23.47 -12.83 -16.01
C GLY A 157 22.35 -12.00 -16.63
N VAL A 158 22.53 -10.68 -16.82
CA VAL A 158 21.47 -9.77 -17.27
C VAL A 158 22.05 -8.65 -18.14
N PHE A 159 21.26 -8.29 -19.14
CA PHE A 159 21.37 -7.07 -19.91
C PHE A 159 20.17 -6.17 -19.64
N TYR A 160 20.39 -4.86 -19.49
CA TYR A 160 19.30 -3.89 -19.61
C TYR A 160 19.80 -2.55 -20.15
N ALA A 161 18.90 -1.83 -20.82
CA ALA A 161 19.11 -0.49 -21.30
C ALA A 161 18.20 0.47 -20.53
N PHE A 162 18.81 1.46 -19.86
CA PHE A 162 18.14 2.38 -18.96
C PHE A 162 18.30 3.82 -19.48
N PRO A 163 17.26 4.42 -20.08
CA PRO A 163 17.30 5.82 -20.49
C PRO A 163 17.10 6.71 -19.26
N ASN A 164 18.06 7.59 -19.02
CA ASN A 164 18.04 8.60 -17.96
C ASN A 164 17.96 10.00 -18.58
N SER A 165 17.10 10.86 -18.01
CA SER A 165 17.01 12.27 -18.37
C SER A 165 16.91 13.11 -17.10
N SER A 166 17.31 14.39 -17.19
CA SER A 166 17.24 15.34 -16.06
C SER A 166 15.82 15.54 -15.52
N SER A 167 14.80 15.26 -16.33
CA SER A 167 13.41 15.27 -15.91
C SER A 167 13.08 13.96 -15.19
N PHE A 168 13.07 12.79 -15.83
CA PHE A 168 12.75 11.52 -15.16
C PHE A 168 13.34 10.31 -15.91
N ALA A 169 13.39 9.16 -15.25
CA ALA A 169 13.55 7.87 -15.94
C ALA A 169 12.19 7.18 -16.08
N SER A 170 11.75 6.97 -17.32
CA SER A 170 10.47 6.29 -17.58
C SER A 170 10.62 4.78 -17.46
N LEU A 171 9.94 4.15 -16.49
CA LEU A 171 9.93 2.69 -16.33
C LEU A 171 9.48 1.92 -17.59
N HIS A 172 8.59 2.52 -18.40
CA HIS A 172 8.06 1.90 -19.61
C HIS A 172 9.07 1.78 -20.77
N SER A 173 10.12 2.60 -20.77
CA SER A 173 11.11 2.60 -21.85
C SER A 173 12.27 1.63 -21.58
N ILE A 174 12.50 1.23 -20.32
CA ILE A 174 13.54 0.27 -19.94
C ILE A 174 13.31 -1.06 -20.65
N THR A 175 14.36 -1.59 -21.28
CA THR A 175 14.37 -2.96 -21.79
C THR A 175 15.31 -3.82 -20.98
N ARG A 176 14.92 -5.08 -20.76
CA ARG A 176 15.70 -6.07 -20.02
C ARG A 176 15.71 -7.38 -20.80
N MET A 177 16.86 -8.05 -20.79
CA MET A 177 17.04 -9.40 -21.31
C MET A 177 17.86 -10.22 -20.31
N ASN A 178 17.43 -11.46 -20.05
CA ASN A 178 18.15 -12.40 -19.19
C ASN A 178 19.27 -13.09 -20.00
N PHE A 179 20.24 -12.29 -20.41
CA PHE A 179 21.38 -12.69 -21.22
C PHE A 179 22.60 -11.89 -20.78
N GLY A 180 23.75 -12.52 -20.60
CA GLY A 180 24.96 -11.83 -20.17
C GLY A 180 26.24 -12.62 -20.40
N GLY A 181 27.30 -12.24 -19.68
CA GLY A 181 28.63 -12.84 -19.80
C GLY A 181 28.69 -14.33 -19.49
N ARG A 182 27.72 -14.84 -18.73
CA ARG A 182 27.57 -16.26 -18.40
C ARG A 182 27.19 -17.08 -19.63
N ASP A 183 26.16 -16.65 -20.36
CA ASP A 183 25.71 -17.30 -21.60
C ASP A 183 26.82 -17.27 -22.68
N ILE A 184 27.62 -16.19 -22.74
CA ILE A 184 28.78 -16.10 -23.66
C ILE A 184 29.88 -17.10 -23.26
N THR A 185 30.06 -17.32 -21.96
CA THR A 185 31.05 -18.31 -21.48
C THR A 185 30.63 -19.72 -21.87
N ASP A 186 29.34 -20.05 -21.69
CA ASP A 186 28.78 -21.35 -22.09
C ASP A 186 28.89 -21.55 -23.61
N TYR A 187 28.57 -20.52 -24.40
CA TYR A 187 28.73 -20.59 -25.85
C TYR A 187 30.20 -20.73 -26.29
N LEU A 188 31.14 -20.08 -25.58
CA LEU A 188 32.56 -20.29 -25.85
C LEU A 188 33.00 -21.73 -25.54
N MET A 189 32.45 -22.36 -24.51
CA MET A 189 32.71 -23.79 -24.23
C MET A 189 32.24 -24.68 -25.40
N ASP A 190 31.05 -24.40 -25.94
CA ASP A 190 30.52 -25.14 -27.11
C ASP A 190 31.44 -24.95 -28.33
N LEU A 191 31.85 -23.72 -28.62
CA LEU A 191 32.76 -23.42 -29.73
C LEU A 191 34.16 -24.04 -29.57
N LEU A 192 34.67 -24.15 -28.35
CA LEU A 192 35.94 -24.83 -28.08
C LEU A 192 35.81 -26.34 -28.26
N THR A 193 34.63 -26.89 -27.95
CA THR A 193 34.31 -28.30 -28.17
C THR A 193 34.28 -28.65 -29.66
N GLU A 194 33.83 -27.74 -30.54
CA GLU A 194 33.91 -27.90 -32.00
C GLU A 194 35.35 -28.15 -32.49
N ASN A 195 36.34 -27.56 -31.82
CA ASN A 195 37.77 -27.73 -32.13
C ASN A 195 38.44 -28.89 -31.39
N GLY A 196 37.65 -29.72 -30.69
CA GLY A 196 38.16 -30.88 -29.95
C GLY A 196 38.72 -30.57 -28.56
N LEU A 197 38.48 -29.36 -28.01
CA LEU A 197 38.79 -29.02 -26.62
C LEU A 197 37.55 -29.23 -25.75
N PHE A 198 37.53 -30.31 -24.97
CA PHE A 198 36.39 -30.69 -24.14
C PHE A 198 36.51 -30.09 -22.74
N PHE A 199 35.60 -29.17 -22.40
CA PHE A 199 35.48 -28.57 -21.08
C PHE A 199 34.12 -28.94 -20.49
N GLU A 200 34.08 -29.85 -19.51
CA GLU A 200 32.82 -30.37 -18.94
C GLU A 200 32.61 -29.95 -17.49
N THR A 201 33.68 -29.71 -16.74
CA THR A 201 33.58 -29.49 -15.31
C THR A 201 33.25 -28.04 -14.97
N THR A 202 32.71 -27.83 -13.77
CA THR A 202 32.51 -26.47 -13.25
C THR A 202 33.83 -25.70 -13.06
N GLY A 203 34.97 -26.38 -12.90
CA GLY A 203 36.29 -25.74 -12.86
C GLY A 203 36.69 -25.24 -14.25
N ASP A 204 36.51 -26.08 -15.27
CA ASP A 204 36.80 -25.75 -16.66
C ASP A 204 36.05 -24.52 -17.14
N ARG A 205 34.78 -24.40 -16.75
CA ARG A 205 33.95 -23.24 -17.07
C ARG A 205 34.57 -21.91 -16.62
N GLU A 206 35.31 -21.88 -15.52
CA GLU A 206 36.01 -20.67 -15.06
C GLU A 206 37.26 -20.41 -15.87
N THR A 207 37.98 -21.46 -16.24
CA THR A 207 39.09 -21.35 -17.17
C THR A 207 38.61 -20.74 -18.48
N VAL A 208 37.48 -21.19 -19.00
CA VAL A 208 36.85 -20.62 -20.19
C VAL A 208 36.37 -19.18 -19.97
N ARG A 209 35.88 -18.84 -18.77
CA ARG A 209 35.58 -17.44 -18.41
C ARG A 209 36.84 -16.56 -18.45
N ASP A 210 37.98 -17.04 -17.94
CA ASP A 210 39.24 -16.30 -17.96
C ASP A 210 39.80 -16.17 -19.39
N ILE A 211 39.69 -17.22 -20.20
CA ILE A 211 40.01 -17.19 -21.63
C ILE A 211 39.17 -16.13 -22.34
N LYS A 212 37.85 -16.10 -22.08
CA LYS A 212 36.93 -15.09 -22.62
C LYS A 212 37.37 -13.67 -22.26
N GLU A 213 37.69 -13.42 -20.99
CA GLU A 213 38.07 -12.08 -20.52
C GLU A 213 39.43 -11.61 -21.06
N LYS A 214 40.38 -12.54 -21.30
CA LYS A 214 41.74 -12.21 -21.77
C LYS A 214 41.89 -12.15 -23.28
N LEU A 215 41.23 -13.04 -24.02
CA LEU A 215 41.51 -13.25 -25.45
C LEU A 215 40.39 -12.80 -26.39
N CYS A 216 39.14 -12.80 -25.95
CA CYS A 216 38.01 -12.54 -26.83
C CYS A 216 37.78 -11.04 -27.07
N TYR A 217 37.15 -10.71 -28.20
CA TYR A 217 36.87 -9.33 -28.63
C TYR A 217 35.61 -9.28 -29.51
N VAL A 218 35.11 -8.09 -29.78
CA VAL A 218 33.99 -7.87 -30.71
C VAL A 218 34.55 -7.38 -32.05
N ALA A 219 34.25 -8.10 -33.13
CA ALA A 219 34.60 -7.70 -34.48
C ALA A 219 33.77 -6.49 -34.95
N TYR A 220 34.42 -5.56 -35.66
CA TYR A 220 33.74 -4.38 -36.23
C TYR A 220 32.80 -4.74 -37.38
N ASP A 221 33.21 -5.67 -38.22
CA ASP A 221 32.37 -6.35 -39.20
C ASP A 221 32.59 -7.85 -39.07
N PHE A 222 31.54 -8.59 -38.76
CA PHE A 222 31.65 -10.02 -38.45
C PHE A 222 31.97 -10.86 -39.68
N ASP A 223 31.32 -10.56 -40.81
CA ASP A 223 31.46 -11.36 -42.03
C ASP A 223 32.85 -11.15 -42.66
N GLU A 224 33.36 -9.91 -42.63
CA GLU A 224 34.72 -9.60 -43.08
C GLU A 224 35.78 -10.24 -42.17
N GLU A 225 35.59 -10.20 -40.84
CA GLU A 225 36.53 -10.79 -39.89
C GLU A 225 36.61 -12.32 -40.04
N ILE A 226 35.48 -12.99 -40.34
CA ILE A 226 35.48 -14.43 -40.68
C ILE A 226 36.35 -14.71 -41.90
N GLN A 227 36.20 -13.93 -42.98
CA GLN A 227 36.99 -14.12 -44.19
C GLN A 227 38.48 -13.94 -43.90
N ILE A 228 38.86 -12.89 -43.18
CA ILE A 228 40.25 -12.63 -42.77
C ILE A 228 40.79 -13.78 -41.91
N SER A 229 39.99 -14.29 -40.98
CA SER A 229 40.40 -15.42 -40.12
C SER A 229 40.64 -16.71 -40.88
N SER A 230 39.94 -16.92 -42.00
CA SER A 230 40.14 -18.09 -42.87
C SER A 230 41.41 -17.99 -43.72
N GLU A 231 41.87 -16.77 -44.02
CA GLU A 231 43.03 -16.49 -44.88
C GLU A 231 44.32 -16.24 -44.09
N ASN A 232 44.21 -15.80 -42.82
CA ASN A 232 45.34 -15.30 -42.04
C ASN A 232 45.33 -15.82 -40.60
N SER A 233 46.39 -16.55 -40.21
CA SER A 233 46.57 -17.09 -38.85
C SER A 233 46.98 -16.06 -37.80
N SER A 234 47.18 -14.78 -38.16
CA SER A 234 47.55 -13.72 -37.21
C SER A 234 46.49 -13.43 -36.13
N ILE A 235 45.26 -13.90 -36.32
CA ILE A 235 44.17 -13.82 -35.33
C ILE A 235 44.34 -14.89 -34.24
N GLU A 236 45.09 -15.95 -34.49
CA GLU A 236 45.31 -17.00 -33.50
C GLU A 236 46.08 -16.46 -32.29
N LYS A 237 45.59 -16.76 -31.09
CA LYS A 237 46.30 -16.50 -29.83
C LYS A 237 46.32 -17.74 -28.96
N SER A 238 47.47 -17.97 -28.34
CA SER A 238 47.64 -19.07 -27.39
C SER A 238 47.33 -18.63 -25.96
N TYR A 239 46.80 -19.55 -25.18
CA TYR A 239 46.50 -19.42 -23.76
C TYR A 239 47.12 -20.59 -23.00
N GLU A 240 47.74 -20.31 -21.85
CA GLU A 240 48.34 -21.34 -20.98
C GLU A 240 47.33 -21.78 -19.92
N LEU A 241 46.96 -23.07 -19.95
CA LEU A 241 46.12 -23.71 -18.93
C LEU A 241 46.89 -23.88 -17.62
N GLN A 242 46.17 -24.18 -16.53
CA GLN A 242 46.77 -24.33 -15.19
C GLN A 242 47.78 -25.49 -15.08
N ASP A 243 47.68 -26.46 -15.97
CA ASP A 243 48.60 -27.60 -16.11
C ASP A 243 49.82 -27.29 -17.01
N GLY A 244 49.91 -26.07 -17.55
CA GLY A 244 50.95 -25.63 -18.48
C GLY A 244 50.68 -25.97 -19.95
N GLN A 245 49.54 -26.58 -20.27
CA GLN A 245 49.18 -26.87 -21.67
C GLN A 245 48.81 -25.58 -22.41
N LEU A 246 49.40 -25.36 -23.59
CA LEU A 246 49.05 -24.26 -24.47
C LEU A 246 47.88 -24.65 -25.38
N ILE A 247 46.77 -23.94 -25.28
CA ILE A 247 45.65 -24.02 -26.22
C ILE A 247 45.70 -22.83 -27.17
N THR A 248 45.34 -23.02 -28.44
CA THR A 248 45.29 -21.93 -29.43
C THR A 248 43.84 -21.66 -29.81
N LEU A 249 43.43 -20.39 -29.74
CA LEU A 249 42.11 -19.93 -30.15
C LEU A 249 42.24 -19.07 -31.40
N GLY A 250 41.42 -19.36 -32.42
CA GLY A 250 41.33 -18.61 -33.67
C GLY A 250 40.07 -17.74 -33.70
N ASP A 251 39.15 -18.08 -34.59
CA ASP A 251 37.88 -17.37 -34.82
C ASP A 251 36.90 -17.41 -33.62
N GLN A 252 37.05 -18.39 -32.71
CA GLN A 252 36.26 -18.47 -31.47
C GLN A 252 36.39 -17.19 -30.63
N ARG A 253 37.51 -16.46 -30.76
CA ARG A 253 37.81 -15.24 -30.03
C ARG A 253 36.79 -14.12 -30.28
N PHE A 254 36.23 -14.03 -31.50
CA PHE A 254 35.21 -13.03 -31.82
C PHE A 254 33.84 -13.63 -32.09
N ARG A 255 33.76 -14.89 -32.52
CA ARG A 255 32.48 -15.62 -32.69
C ARG A 255 31.67 -15.71 -31.41
N CYS A 256 32.31 -15.92 -30.25
CA CYS A 256 31.57 -16.01 -28.99
C CYS A 256 30.85 -14.70 -28.65
N ALA A 257 31.48 -13.55 -28.92
CA ALA A 257 30.92 -12.24 -28.63
C ALA A 257 29.85 -11.81 -29.64
N GLU A 258 29.83 -12.40 -30.84
CA GLU A 258 28.77 -12.15 -31.83
C GLU A 258 27.38 -12.56 -31.31
N ALA A 259 27.29 -13.48 -30.36
CA ALA A 259 26.03 -13.82 -29.69
C ALA A 259 25.34 -12.61 -29.03
N LEU A 260 26.08 -11.53 -28.70
CA LEU A 260 25.51 -10.25 -28.24
C LEU A 260 24.69 -9.54 -29.34
N PHE A 261 25.12 -9.64 -30.59
CA PHE A 261 24.46 -9.02 -31.74
C PHE A 261 23.48 -9.99 -32.40
N GLN A 262 23.76 -11.28 -32.34
CA GLN A 262 22.96 -12.36 -32.90
C GLN A 262 22.66 -13.45 -31.86
N PRO A 263 21.71 -13.23 -30.93
CA PRO A 263 21.36 -14.22 -29.92
C PRO A 263 20.84 -15.55 -30.49
N LYS A 264 20.44 -15.58 -31.76
CA LYS A 264 20.04 -16.80 -32.47
C LYS A 264 21.13 -17.87 -32.52
N LEU A 265 22.41 -17.47 -32.46
CA LEU A 265 23.55 -18.39 -32.45
C LEU A 265 23.54 -19.34 -31.25
N ILE A 266 22.98 -18.89 -30.12
CA ILE A 266 22.82 -19.67 -28.89
C ILE A 266 21.38 -20.19 -28.71
N GLY A 267 20.60 -20.23 -29.78
CA GLY A 267 19.21 -20.70 -29.76
C GLY A 267 18.22 -19.74 -29.08
N ARG A 268 18.55 -18.45 -28.94
CA ARG A 268 17.64 -17.45 -28.37
C ARG A 268 16.94 -16.66 -29.49
N GLU A 269 15.63 -16.47 -29.37
CA GLU A 269 14.85 -15.67 -30.33
C GLU A 269 14.90 -14.16 -30.06
N ASN A 270 15.62 -13.73 -29.02
CA ASN A 270 15.74 -12.32 -28.65
C ASN A 270 16.48 -11.51 -29.71
N LYS A 271 16.19 -10.20 -29.74
CA LYS A 271 16.93 -9.22 -30.55
C LYS A 271 18.33 -9.01 -29.96
N GLY A 272 19.31 -8.69 -30.81
CA GLY A 272 20.65 -8.31 -30.37
C GLY A 272 20.67 -7.01 -29.57
N ILE A 273 21.75 -6.78 -28.82
CA ILE A 273 21.87 -5.62 -27.92
C ILE A 273 21.75 -4.28 -28.64
N HIS A 274 22.30 -4.14 -29.86
CA HIS A 274 22.21 -2.93 -30.67
C HIS A 274 20.77 -2.56 -31.01
N GLN A 275 19.95 -3.54 -31.40
CA GLN A 275 18.54 -3.35 -31.69
C GLN A 275 17.74 -3.08 -30.42
N MET A 276 18.07 -3.74 -29.30
CA MET A 276 17.42 -3.45 -28.02
C MET A 276 17.71 -2.03 -27.54
N ILE A 277 18.94 -1.52 -27.71
CA ILE A 277 19.30 -0.13 -27.40
C ILE A 277 18.47 0.82 -28.25
N PHE A 278 18.41 0.60 -29.57
CA PHE A 278 17.57 1.39 -30.47
C PHE A 278 16.10 1.37 -30.05
N ASP A 279 15.51 0.20 -29.82
CA ASP A 279 14.12 0.03 -29.39
C ASP A 279 13.84 0.77 -28.06
N THR A 280 14.81 0.79 -27.14
CA THR A 280 14.72 1.50 -25.85
C THR A 280 14.63 3.00 -26.08
N ILE A 281 15.51 3.54 -26.91
CA ILE A 281 15.50 4.98 -27.25
C ILE A 281 14.22 5.32 -28.00
N SER A 282 13.77 4.50 -28.96
CA SER A 282 12.53 4.73 -29.71
C SER A 282 11.26 4.74 -28.84
N LYS A 283 11.28 4.11 -27.66
CA LYS A 283 10.18 4.16 -26.68
C LYS A 283 10.16 5.44 -25.84
N THR A 284 11.20 6.26 -25.91
CA THR A 284 11.26 7.56 -25.20
C THR A 284 10.66 8.68 -26.03
N ASP A 285 10.36 9.81 -25.39
CA ASP A 285 9.82 10.99 -26.06
C ASP A 285 10.76 11.49 -27.16
N ILE A 286 10.17 11.87 -28.31
CA ILE A 286 10.90 12.23 -29.53
C ILE A 286 11.97 13.30 -29.27
N ASP A 287 11.68 14.26 -28.40
CA ASP A 287 12.59 15.35 -28.04
C ASP A 287 13.86 14.86 -27.34
N LEU A 288 13.77 13.76 -26.57
CA LEU A 288 14.90 13.18 -25.85
C LEU A 288 15.74 12.23 -26.71
N GLN A 289 15.15 11.63 -27.75
CA GLN A 289 15.81 10.58 -28.54
C GLN A 289 17.14 11.05 -29.14
N SER A 290 17.17 12.27 -29.70
CA SER A 290 18.40 12.84 -30.28
C SER A 290 19.53 12.99 -29.26
N LEU A 291 19.19 13.37 -28.03
CA LEU A 291 20.13 13.51 -26.91
C LEU A 291 20.60 12.14 -26.40
N LEU A 292 19.70 11.15 -26.34
CA LEU A 292 20.02 9.80 -25.89
C LEU A 292 20.93 9.06 -26.88
N PHE A 293 20.69 9.17 -28.20
CA PHE A 293 21.57 8.61 -29.22
C PHE A 293 22.99 9.17 -29.16
N ASN A 294 23.13 10.45 -28.80
CA ASN A 294 24.42 11.11 -28.66
C ASN A 294 25.10 10.84 -27.29
N ASN A 295 24.42 10.16 -26.36
CA ASN A 295 24.93 9.90 -25.00
C ASN A 295 24.64 8.46 -24.56
N ILE A 296 25.12 7.48 -25.31
CA ILE A 296 25.05 6.06 -24.94
C ILE A 296 26.25 5.74 -24.04
N TYR A 297 26.02 5.27 -22.81
CA TYR A 297 27.07 4.94 -21.86
C TYR A 297 27.10 3.44 -21.58
N LEU A 298 28.22 2.80 -21.85
CA LEU A 298 28.39 1.35 -21.62
C LEU A 298 28.89 1.08 -20.20
N THR A 299 28.23 0.14 -19.51
CA THR A 299 28.56 -0.28 -18.15
C THR A 299 28.48 -1.81 -18.00
N GLY A 300 29.18 -2.33 -16.99
CA GLY A 300 29.13 -3.75 -16.63
C GLY A 300 30.27 -4.57 -17.26
N GLY A 301 30.57 -5.71 -16.65
CA GLY A 301 31.75 -6.53 -16.98
C GLY A 301 31.78 -7.05 -18.41
N THR A 302 30.63 -7.40 -19.00
CA THR A 302 30.54 -7.92 -20.37
C THR A 302 30.73 -6.82 -21.41
N SER A 303 30.56 -5.54 -21.04
CA SER A 303 30.91 -4.40 -21.89
C SER A 303 32.42 -4.16 -22.03
N MET A 304 33.26 -4.97 -21.36
CA MET A 304 34.72 -4.83 -21.40
C MET A 304 35.36 -5.42 -22.66
N PHE A 305 34.60 -6.13 -23.52
CA PHE A 305 35.14 -6.64 -24.78
C PHE A 305 35.75 -5.50 -25.62
N PRO A 306 37.01 -5.66 -26.09
CA PRO A 306 37.58 -4.73 -27.05
C PRO A 306 36.71 -4.65 -28.32
N GLY A 307 36.51 -3.46 -28.87
CA GLY A 307 35.72 -3.23 -30.10
C GLY A 307 34.20 -3.13 -29.93
N ILE A 308 33.65 -3.39 -28.73
CA ILE A 308 32.19 -3.37 -28.52
C ILE A 308 31.57 -1.98 -28.73
N ALA A 309 32.25 -0.92 -28.29
CA ALA A 309 31.76 0.45 -28.44
C ALA A 309 31.65 0.85 -29.92
N ASP A 310 32.69 0.57 -30.70
CA ASP A 310 32.75 0.86 -32.13
C ASP A 310 31.70 0.08 -32.91
N ARG A 311 31.53 -1.21 -32.60
CA ARG A 311 30.49 -2.06 -33.22
C ARG A 311 29.08 -1.55 -32.90
N ILE A 312 28.79 -1.23 -31.63
CA ILE A 312 27.49 -0.67 -31.24
C ILE A 312 27.24 0.66 -31.95
N GLN A 313 28.26 1.54 -32.01
CA GLN A 313 28.15 2.81 -32.70
C GLN A 313 27.85 2.63 -34.20
N LYS A 314 28.54 1.71 -34.88
CA LYS A 314 28.28 1.35 -36.28
C LYS A 314 26.85 0.85 -36.48
N GLU A 315 26.39 -0.13 -35.70
CA GLU A 315 25.06 -0.72 -35.88
C GLU A 315 23.94 0.27 -35.58
N ILE A 316 24.06 1.07 -34.52
CA ILE A 316 23.04 2.07 -34.19
C ILE A 316 23.04 3.21 -35.22
N SER A 317 24.20 3.61 -35.76
CA SER A 317 24.26 4.62 -36.84
C SER A 317 23.59 4.14 -38.13
N LYS A 318 23.63 2.83 -38.42
CA LYS A 318 22.87 2.22 -39.52
C LYS A 318 21.36 2.28 -39.27
N LEU A 319 20.91 2.03 -38.04
CA LEU A 319 19.49 2.06 -37.66
C LEU A 319 18.93 3.49 -37.57
N ALA A 320 19.76 4.47 -37.20
CA ALA A 320 19.39 5.87 -37.00
C ALA A 320 20.28 6.84 -37.82
N PRO A 321 20.17 6.85 -39.16
CA PRO A 321 21.08 7.62 -40.03
C PRO A 321 20.97 9.14 -39.88
N ASN A 322 19.83 9.64 -39.38
CA ASN A 322 19.55 11.07 -39.28
C ASN A 322 19.99 11.69 -37.94
N VAL A 323 20.58 10.90 -37.03
CA VAL A 323 20.94 11.34 -35.69
C VAL A 323 22.42 11.06 -35.43
N LYS A 324 23.10 11.97 -34.73
CA LYS A 324 24.47 11.75 -34.29
C LYS A 324 24.49 10.71 -33.17
N VAL A 325 25.13 9.57 -33.42
CA VAL A 325 25.30 8.50 -32.44
C VAL A 325 26.68 8.59 -31.81
N ASN A 326 26.73 8.53 -30.48
CA ASN A 326 27.98 8.54 -29.73
C ASN A 326 27.89 7.57 -28.54
N VAL A 327 28.82 6.61 -28.52
CA VAL A 327 28.91 5.54 -27.54
C VAL A 327 30.15 5.77 -26.68
N LEU A 328 29.96 6.05 -25.41
CA LEU A 328 31.03 6.22 -24.43
C LEU A 328 31.31 4.92 -23.70
N ALA A 329 32.57 4.50 -23.71
CA ALA A 329 33.08 3.37 -22.96
C ALA A 329 34.31 3.81 -22.14
N VAL A 330 34.10 4.18 -20.88
CA VAL A 330 35.21 4.54 -19.97
C VAL A 330 35.97 3.29 -19.50
N PRO A 331 37.28 3.35 -19.22
CA PRO A 331 38.05 2.19 -18.76
C PRO A 331 37.51 1.55 -17.47
N GLU A 332 37.00 2.37 -16.55
CA GLU A 332 36.52 1.98 -15.23
C GLU A 332 35.08 1.43 -15.26
N ARG A 333 34.47 1.28 -16.45
CA ARG A 333 33.04 0.95 -16.63
C ARG A 333 32.60 -0.40 -16.05
N LYS A 334 33.56 -1.26 -15.72
CA LYS A 334 33.33 -2.50 -14.97
C LYS A 334 32.72 -2.23 -13.59
N TYR A 335 32.99 -1.06 -13.00
CA TYR A 335 32.58 -0.67 -11.65
C TYR A 335 31.70 0.59 -11.61
N SER A 336 31.25 1.13 -12.75
CA SER A 336 30.46 2.38 -12.82
C SER A 336 29.25 2.39 -11.89
N VAL A 337 28.54 1.26 -11.76
CA VAL A 337 27.40 1.15 -10.83
C VAL A 337 27.83 1.43 -9.40
N TRP A 338 28.93 0.82 -8.96
CA TRP A 338 29.45 1.01 -7.62
C TRP A 338 30.02 2.42 -7.42
N ILE A 339 30.76 2.96 -8.41
CA ILE A 339 31.30 4.34 -8.38
C ILE A 339 30.15 5.35 -8.25
N GLY A 340 29.07 5.15 -9.00
CA GLY A 340 27.87 6.00 -8.90
C GLY A 340 27.20 5.93 -7.53
N GLY A 341 27.21 4.75 -6.89
CA GLY A 341 26.78 4.57 -5.50
C GLY A 341 27.69 5.30 -4.51
N SER A 342 29.00 5.25 -4.72
CA SER A 342 29.99 5.97 -3.91
C SER A 342 29.82 7.49 -3.99
N ILE A 343 29.60 8.01 -5.20
CA ILE A 343 29.30 9.43 -5.43
C ILE A 343 27.96 9.81 -4.78
N LEU A 344 26.90 9.04 -5.00
CA LEU A 344 25.58 9.34 -4.43
C LEU A 344 25.60 9.30 -2.90
N GLY A 345 26.26 8.30 -2.30
CA GLY A 345 26.35 8.11 -0.86
C GLY A 345 27.23 9.13 -0.13
N SER A 346 28.07 9.88 -0.86
CA SER A 346 28.92 10.96 -0.33
C SER A 346 28.30 12.35 -0.47
N LEU A 347 27.14 12.48 -1.12
CA LEU A 347 26.42 13.75 -1.20
C LEU A 347 25.82 14.12 0.16
N SER A 348 25.88 15.41 0.52
CA SER A 348 25.26 15.91 1.76
C SER A 348 23.74 15.72 1.78
N THR A 349 23.08 15.75 0.62
CA THR A 349 21.63 15.52 0.46
C THR A 349 21.24 14.04 0.48
N PHE A 350 22.20 13.12 0.62
CA PHE A 350 21.90 11.69 0.65
C PHE A 350 21.16 11.27 1.92
N GLN A 351 21.42 11.95 3.04
CA GLN A 351 20.77 11.68 4.33
C GLN A 351 19.24 11.89 4.29
N ASP A 352 18.75 12.75 3.39
CA ASP A 352 17.31 12.97 3.22
C ASP A 352 16.62 11.80 2.49
N LYS A 353 17.38 10.95 1.80
CA LYS A 353 16.85 9.90 0.91
C LYS A 353 16.74 8.52 1.55
N TRP A 354 17.55 8.23 2.56
CA TRP A 354 17.53 6.91 3.18
C TRP A 354 16.28 6.69 4.04
N ILE A 355 16.02 5.42 4.32
CA ILE A 355 15.02 4.99 5.28
C ILE A 355 15.74 4.81 6.61
N SER A 356 15.32 5.50 7.66
CA SER A 356 15.89 5.28 8.99
C SER A 356 15.31 4.02 9.63
N LYS A 357 16.04 3.45 10.59
CA LYS A 357 15.54 2.32 11.37
C LYS A 357 14.23 2.66 12.12
N GLU A 358 14.09 3.89 12.62
CA GLU A 358 12.87 4.36 13.27
C GLU A 358 11.67 4.35 12.31
N GLU A 359 11.84 4.84 11.08
CA GLU A 359 10.80 4.81 10.05
C GLU A 359 10.41 3.37 9.67
N TYR A 360 11.39 2.46 9.65
CA TYR A 360 11.15 1.04 9.41
C TYR A 360 10.37 0.39 10.56
N GLU A 361 10.67 0.71 11.82
CA GLU A 361 9.96 0.15 12.98
C GLU A 361 8.48 0.59 13.02
N ASP A 362 8.18 1.80 12.54
CA ASP A 362 6.82 2.35 12.48
C ASP A 362 5.98 1.74 11.34
N VAL A 363 6.54 1.60 10.14
CA VAL A 363 5.80 1.24 8.92
C VAL A 363 6.01 -0.22 8.52
N GLY A 364 7.16 -0.80 8.87
CA GLY A 364 7.61 -2.12 8.43
C GLY A 364 8.25 -2.12 7.03
N PRO A 365 8.51 -3.31 6.45
CA PRO A 365 9.25 -3.48 5.19
C PRO A 365 8.69 -2.75 3.96
N THR A 366 7.42 -2.38 3.98
CA THR A 366 6.73 -1.69 2.89
C THR A 366 7.22 -0.26 2.68
N ILE A 367 7.87 0.34 3.69
CA ILE A 367 8.52 1.67 3.60
C ILE A 367 9.57 1.75 2.49
N SER A 368 10.15 0.60 2.13
CA SER A 368 11.09 0.50 1.03
C SER A 368 10.49 1.00 -0.27
N HIS A 369 9.20 0.78 -0.54
CA HIS A 369 8.57 1.19 -1.80
C HIS A 369 8.36 2.68 -1.95
N SER A 370 8.20 3.42 -0.86
CA SER A 370 7.90 4.86 -0.91
C SER A 370 9.14 5.70 -1.18
N LYS A 371 10.31 5.33 -0.64
CA LYS A 371 11.55 6.11 -0.78
C LYS A 371 12.54 5.59 -1.84
N SER A 372 12.58 4.29 -2.11
CA SER A 372 13.57 3.74 -3.06
C SER A 372 13.29 4.03 -4.54
N ILE A 373 12.14 4.64 -4.87
CA ILE A 373 11.69 4.85 -6.27
C ILE A 373 11.25 6.31 -6.53
N GLU A 374 11.68 7.29 -5.72
CA GLU A 374 11.31 8.70 -5.98
C GLU A 374 11.84 9.24 -7.33
N TYR A 375 12.88 8.62 -7.91
CA TYR A 375 13.40 9.02 -9.24
C TYR A 375 12.58 8.54 -10.46
N LEU A 376 11.53 7.72 -10.27
CA LEU A 376 10.79 7.11 -11.38
C LEU A 376 9.31 7.51 -11.48
N ASN A 377 8.78 8.30 -10.55
CA ASN A 377 7.35 8.61 -10.49
C ASN A 377 7.09 10.10 -10.15
N GLU A 378 7.29 11.03 -11.10
CA GLU A 378 6.63 12.35 -10.99
C GLU A 378 5.56 12.60 -12.06
N ASN A 379 5.28 11.65 -12.96
CA ASN A 379 4.15 11.78 -13.89
C ASN A 379 2.83 11.18 -13.39
N ASP A 380 2.80 10.63 -12.17
CA ASP A 380 1.52 10.35 -11.52
C ASP A 380 1.18 11.52 -10.59
N SER A 381 0.13 12.23 -10.97
CA SER A 381 -0.65 13.15 -10.13
C SER A 381 -1.30 12.46 -8.91
N ASN A 382 -0.81 11.30 -8.50
CA ASN A 382 -1.09 10.67 -7.21
C ASN A 382 0.02 11.01 -6.24
N LYS A 383 -0.15 12.16 -5.55
CA LYS A 383 0.52 12.39 -4.28
C LYS A 383 0.31 11.14 -3.41
N ASN A 384 1.40 10.62 -2.83
CA ASN A 384 1.30 9.70 -1.71
C ASN A 384 0.30 10.29 -0.69
N PRO A 385 -0.56 9.48 -0.06
CA PRO A 385 -1.46 9.97 0.99
C PRO A 385 -0.62 10.67 2.05
N GLU A 386 -0.74 11.99 2.12
CA GLU A 386 -0.08 12.79 3.14
C GLU A 386 -0.72 12.41 4.48
N LYS A 387 0.10 11.94 5.43
CA LYS A 387 -0.37 11.66 6.78
C LYS A 387 -0.67 12.99 7.46
N ILE A 388 -1.96 13.31 7.56
CA ILE A 388 -2.41 14.50 8.26
C ILE A 388 -2.48 14.18 9.76
N GLN A 389 -1.75 14.93 10.58
CA GLN A 389 -1.80 14.83 12.05
C GLN A 389 -3.06 15.50 12.60
N ILE A 390 -4.25 14.99 12.27
CA ILE A 390 -5.50 15.33 12.95
C ILE A 390 -5.92 14.12 13.77
N GLU A 391 -5.87 14.28 15.09
CA GLU A 391 -6.29 13.24 16.04
C GLU A 391 -7.78 13.38 16.38
N ASN A 392 -8.35 12.35 17.02
CA ASN A 392 -9.73 12.37 17.53
C ASN A 392 -10.79 12.66 16.44
N ILE A 393 -10.67 12.05 15.27
CA ILE A 393 -11.63 12.22 14.17
C ILE A 393 -12.98 11.56 14.53
N GLN A 394 -14.08 12.31 14.39
CA GLN A 394 -15.45 11.85 14.56
C GLN A 394 -16.12 11.51 13.22
N LYS A 395 -15.95 12.35 12.19
CA LYS A 395 -16.59 12.19 10.88
C LYS A 395 -15.75 12.82 9.77
N VAL A 396 -15.71 12.21 8.59
CA VAL A 396 -15.14 12.79 7.36
C VAL A 396 -16.25 13.00 6.32
N THR A 397 -16.09 13.95 5.40
CA THR A 397 -16.98 14.09 4.24
C THR A 397 -16.19 14.61 3.05
N VAL A 398 -16.58 14.21 1.85
CA VAL A 398 -15.83 14.47 0.62
C VAL A 398 -16.81 14.89 -0.47
N GLY A 399 -16.67 16.12 -0.94
CA GLY A 399 -17.27 16.59 -2.18
C GLY A 399 -16.32 16.40 -3.37
N ASN A 400 -16.80 16.61 -4.60
CA ASN A 400 -15.94 16.51 -5.78
C ASN A 400 -14.75 17.49 -5.76
N ARG A 401 -14.88 18.64 -5.08
CA ARG A 401 -13.84 19.69 -5.02
C ARG A 401 -13.44 20.08 -3.59
N ASN A 402 -13.92 19.35 -2.58
CA ASN A 402 -13.66 19.67 -1.17
C ASN A 402 -13.58 18.41 -0.29
N GLU A 403 -12.91 18.54 0.84
CA GLU A 403 -12.83 17.51 1.88
C GLU A 403 -12.94 18.18 3.25
N ALA A 404 -13.65 17.55 4.18
CA ALA A 404 -13.84 18.07 5.53
C ALA A 404 -13.74 16.95 6.58
N ILE A 405 -13.16 17.28 7.74
CA ILE A 405 -12.93 16.39 8.87
C ILE A 405 -13.47 17.08 10.13
N LEU A 406 -14.38 16.41 10.82
CA LEU A 406 -14.91 16.78 12.12
C LEU A 406 -14.21 15.96 13.20
N THR A 407 -13.76 16.63 14.25
CA THR A 407 -13.15 16.02 15.43
C THR A 407 -14.18 15.82 16.55
N ILE A 408 -13.88 14.94 17.51
CA ILE A 408 -14.71 14.68 18.71
C ILE A 408 -14.91 15.95 19.56
N GLU A 409 -13.98 16.90 19.47
CA GLU A 409 -14.04 18.19 20.14
C GLU A 409 -14.99 19.20 19.46
N GLY A 410 -15.52 18.86 18.28
CA GLY A 410 -16.39 19.73 17.50
C GLY A 410 -15.64 20.70 16.56
N ASN A 411 -14.31 20.56 16.41
CA ASN A 411 -13.54 21.33 15.44
C ASN A 411 -13.67 20.72 14.03
N VAL A 412 -13.75 21.58 13.02
CA VAL A 412 -13.82 21.17 11.61
C VAL A 412 -12.64 21.71 10.81
N PHE A 413 -11.89 20.78 10.21
CA PHE A 413 -10.82 21.06 9.29
C PHE A 413 -11.27 20.76 7.86
N ALA A 414 -11.11 21.70 6.94
CA ALA A 414 -11.49 21.50 5.55
C ALA A 414 -10.44 22.01 4.56
N LYS A 415 -10.43 21.42 3.36
CA LYS A 415 -9.64 21.86 2.20
C LYS A 415 -10.51 21.80 0.94
N GLY A 416 -10.03 22.41 -0.14
CA GLY A 416 -10.74 22.44 -1.43
C GLY A 416 -10.58 23.76 -2.16
N ASN A 417 -10.80 23.73 -3.48
CA ASN A 417 -10.61 24.90 -4.36
C ASN A 417 -11.49 26.08 -3.96
N ASP A 418 -12.71 25.80 -3.54
CA ASP A 418 -13.71 26.80 -3.14
C ASP A 418 -13.66 27.12 -1.64
N ILE A 419 -12.88 26.36 -0.85
CA ILE A 419 -12.78 26.48 0.61
C ILE A 419 -11.50 27.22 1.01
N ASN A 420 -10.37 26.89 0.38
CA ASN A 420 -9.07 27.54 0.59
C ASN A 420 -8.42 27.86 -0.77
N PRO A 421 -8.89 28.89 -1.50
CA PRO A 421 -8.43 29.18 -2.86
C PRO A 421 -6.92 29.47 -2.95
N LYS A 422 -6.33 30.01 -1.87
CA LYS A 422 -4.90 30.32 -1.79
C LYS A 422 -4.03 29.06 -1.70
N ASN A 423 -4.54 27.99 -1.10
CA ASN A 423 -3.82 26.73 -0.99
C ASN A 423 -4.79 25.54 -0.90
N PRO A 424 -5.39 25.11 -2.03
CA PRO A 424 -6.52 24.17 -2.03
C PRO A 424 -6.24 22.80 -1.40
N ASN A 425 -4.97 22.40 -1.33
CA ASN A 425 -4.54 21.12 -0.77
C ASN A 425 -4.36 21.15 0.75
N LYS A 426 -4.34 22.34 1.38
CA LYS A 426 -4.06 22.50 2.80
C LYS A 426 -5.33 22.61 3.62
N PHE A 427 -5.46 21.75 4.63
CA PHE A 427 -6.53 21.82 5.63
C PHE A 427 -6.44 23.12 6.45
N ILE A 428 -7.58 23.78 6.60
CA ILE A 428 -7.77 24.94 7.46
C ILE A 428 -8.89 24.65 8.47
N ASN A 429 -8.76 25.16 9.70
CA ASN A 429 -9.83 25.03 10.70
C ASN A 429 -10.97 26.02 10.38
N ILE A 430 -11.99 25.56 9.65
CA ILE A 430 -13.12 26.41 9.25
C ILE A 430 -14.09 26.69 10.40
N SER A 431 -14.19 25.82 11.40
CA SER A 431 -15.02 26.08 12.59
C SER A 431 -14.54 27.31 13.39
N SER A 432 -13.23 27.56 13.41
CA SER A 432 -12.66 28.75 14.06
C SER A 432 -13.00 30.07 13.36
N LEU A 433 -13.39 30.01 12.08
CA LEU A 433 -13.71 31.17 11.25
C LEU A 433 -15.17 31.65 11.43
N ILE A 434 -16.00 30.90 12.17
CA ILE A 434 -17.35 31.31 12.52
C ILE A 434 -17.26 32.55 13.43
N GLU A 435 -17.98 33.61 13.05
CA GLU A 435 -17.99 34.89 13.75
C GLU A 435 -18.61 34.78 15.15
N ASP A 436 -19.72 34.07 15.27
CA ASP A 436 -20.33 33.78 16.57
C ASP A 436 -19.54 32.68 17.29
N LYS A 437 -18.90 33.05 18.40
CA LYS A 437 -18.08 32.14 19.20
C LYS A 437 -18.90 31.01 19.82
N ASN A 438 -20.19 31.22 20.08
CA ASN A 438 -21.06 30.20 20.67
C ASN A 438 -21.35 29.05 19.69
N ASP A 439 -21.17 29.29 18.38
CA ASP A 439 -21.48 28.36 17.30
C ASP A 439 -20.26 27.61 16.74
N ARG A 440 -19.11 27.70 17.41
CA ARG A 440 -17.87 27.05 16.94
C ARG A 440 -17.82 25.55 17.19
N ILE A 441 -18.69 25.01 18.04
CA ILE A 441 -18.76 23.58 18.33
C ILE A 441 -19.74 22.93 17.35
N ILE A 442 -19.17 22.15 16.42
CA ILE A 442 -19.91 21.48 15.36
C ILE A 442 -20.32 20.07 15.77
N GLN A 443 -21.57 19.72 15.53
CA GLN A 443 -22.15 18.40 15.81
C GLN A 443 -22.12 17.48 14.59
N ASP A 444 -22.35 18.04 13.39
CA ASP A 444 -22.36 17.26 12.15
C ASP A 444 -21.86 18.08 10.95
N ILE A 445 -21.33 17.38 9.95
CA ILE A 445 -20.80 17.95 8.70
C ILE A 445 -21.34 17.20 7.48
N VAL A 446 -21.61 17.92 6.39
CA VAL A 446 -22.01 17.34 5.10
C VAL A 446 -21.37 18.14 3.96
N SER A 447 -20.76 17.44 2.98
CA SER A 447 -20.24 18.04 1.75
C SER A 447 -21.22 17.91 0.58
N GLY A 448 -21.42 19.02 -0.14
CA GLY A 448 -21.89 19.03 -1.52
C GLY A 448 -20.73 19.07 -2.52
N ASN A 449 -21.03 19.25 -3.82
CA ASN A 449 -20.04 19.27 -4.91
C ASN A 449 -18.84 20.22 -4.65
N SER A 450 -19.14 21.46 -4.25
CA SER A 450 -18.17 22.56 -4.04
C SER A 450 -18.41 23.34 -2.74
N SER A 451 -19.30 22.86 -1.87
CA SER A 451 -19.70 23.55 -0.65
C SER A 451 -19.77 22.58 0.53
N ILE A 452 -19.54 23.09 1.73
CA ILE A 452 -19.59 22.32 2.98
C ILE A 452 -20.60 22.96 3.91
N TYR A 453 -21.40 22.13 4.59
CA TYR A 453 -22.42 22.55 5.55
C TYR A 453 -22.07 22.03 6.94
N LEU A 454 -22.20 22.89 7.94
CA LEU A 454 -21.84 22.65 9.33
C LEU A 454 -23.08 22.81 10.21
N LEU A 455 -23.45 21.76 10.95
CA LEU A 455 -24.50 21.82 11.96
C LEU A 455 -23.88 22.06 13.34
N THR A 456 -24.17 23.19 13.97
CA THR A 456 -23.65 23.53 15.30
C THR A 456 -24.46 22.85 16.40
N SER A 457 -23.86 22.72 17.57
CA SER A 457 -24.53 22.24 18.79
C SER A 457 -25.74 23.09 19.22
N ASN A 458 -25.84 24.34 18.77
CA ASN A 458 -27.01 25.21 18.99
C ASN A 458 -28.08 25.07 17.90
N GLN A 459 -28.01 24.03 17.06
CA GLN A 459 -28.95 23.78 15.95
C GLN A 459 -28.91 24.88 14.87
N ASN A 460 -27.77 25.55 14.68
CA ASN A 460 -27.57 26.50 13.58
C ASN A 460 -26.82 25.82 12.43
N VAL A 461 -27.12 26.20 11.20
CA VAL A 461 -26.43 25.68 10.01
C VAL A 461 -25.62 26.77 9.36
N TYR A 462 -24.33 26.50 9.17
CA TYR A 462 -23.43 27.36 8.44
C TYR A 462 -23.01 26.71 7.12
N GLY A 463 -22.88 27.50 6.06
CA GLY A 463 -22.39 27.05 4.76
C GLY A 463 -21.10 27.76 4.36
N ILE A 464 -20.19 27.07 3.68
CA ILE A 464 -18.94 27.62 3.13
C ILE A 464 -18.68 27.05 1.74
N GLY A 465 -18.02 27.81 0.85
CA GLY A 465 -17.66 27.38 -0.49
C GLY A 465 -18.38 28.14 -1.60
N SER A 466 -18.62 27.48 -2.73
CA SER A 466 -19.32 28.09 -3.87
C SER A 466 -20.78 28.38 -3.52
N ASN A 467 -21.37 29.39 -4.13
CA ASN A 467 -22.79 29.72 -4.18
C ASN A 467 -23.26 30.06 -5.62
N ASP A 468 -22.52 29.65 -6.64
CA ASP A 468 -22.81 29.99 -8.05
C ASP A 468 -24.20 29.52 -8.52
N ASN A 469 -24.78 28.53 -7.83
CA ASN A 469 -26.12 28.01 -8.09
C ASN A 469 -27.06 28.14 -6.87
N GLY A 470 -26.75 29.01 -5.89
CA GLY A 470 -27.58 29.25 -4.69
C GLY A 470 -27.53 28.17 -3.61
N GLN A 471 -26.53 27.30 -3.66
CA GLN A 471 -26.42 26.19 -2.71
C GLN A 471 -26.22 26.63 -1.25
N LEU A 472 -25.84 27.88 -1.00
CA LEU A 472 -25.79 28.48 0.35
C LEU A 472 -27.10 29.20 0.74
N GLY A 473 -28.13 29.20 -0.10
CA GLY A 473 -29.44 29.80 0.19
C GLY A 473 -29.50 31.32 0.04
N PHE A 474 -28.44 31.94 -0.49
CA PHE A 474 -28.34 33.37 -0.78
C PHE A 474 -28.37 33.63 -2.28
N ASP A 475 -28.68 34.88 -2.65
CA ASP A 475 -28.61 35.34 -4.03
C ASP A 475 -27.17 35.26 -4.56
N SER A 476 -26.95 34.41 -5.57
CA SER A 476 -25.64 34.13 -6.15
C SER A 476 -25.00 35.35 -6.81
N GLU A 477 -25.81 36.30 -7.31
CA GLU A 477 -25.28 37.53 -7.91
C GLU A 477 -24.59 38.39 -6.84
N THR A 478 -25.13 38.36 -5.62
CA THR A 478 -24.61 39.15 -4.49
C THR A 478 -23.49 38.43 -3.73
N LEU A 479 -23.57 37.10 -3.63
CA LEU A 479 -22.62 36.29 -2.91
C LEU A 479 -22.35 35.01 -3.71
N PRO A 480 -21.46 35.04 -4.72
CA PRO A 480 -21.18 33.88 -5.57
C PRO A 480 -20.35 32.81 -4.87
N LYS A 481 -19.57 33.17 -3.83
CA LYS A 481 -18.82 32.23 -2.98
C LYS A 481 -18.45 32.88 -1.64
N THR A 482 -18.11 32.07 -0.65
CA THR A 482 -17.60 32.53 0.64
C THR A 482 -16.43 31.69 1.14
N GLU A 483 -15.37 32.37 1.60
CA GLU A 483 -14.19 31.77 2.26
C GLU A 483 -14.37 31.65 3.79
N LYS A 484 -15.49 32.15 4.32
CA LYS A 484 -15.87 32.03 5.73
C LYS A 484 -17.25 31.40 5.87
N PRO A 485 -17.51 30.57 6.88
CA PRO A 485 -18.84 30.01 7.07
C PRO A 485 -19.89 31.10 7.34
N ILE A 486 -20.98 31.08 6.58
CA ILE A 486 -22.12 32.01 6.71
C ILE A 486 -23.32 31.30 7.29
N LEU A 487 -24.07 31.96 8.17
CA LEU A 487 -25.26 31.40 8.79
C LEU A 487 -26.38 31.27 7.75
N MET A 488 -26.82 30.04 7.45
CA MET A 488 -27.90 29.75 6.50
C MET A 488 -29.27 29.69 7.19
N MET A 489 -29.36 28.97 8.31
CA MET A 489 -30.64 28.73 9.01
C MET A 489 -30.41 28.40 10.48
N LYS A 490 -31.39 28.73 11.33
CA LYS A 490 -31.44 28.36 12.76
C LYS A 490 -32.48 27.27 13.00
N ASN A 491 -32.37 26.56 14.13
CA ASN A 491 -33.28 25.49 14.56
C ASN A 491 -33.35 24.29 13.60
N VAL A 492 -32.21 23.86 13.07
CA VAL A 492 -32.10 22.71 12.18
C VAL A 492 -31.69 21.47 12.96
N SER A 493 -32.35 20.35 12.68
CA SER A 493 -32.09 19.04 13.30
C SER A 493 -31.18 18.15 12.45
N LYS A 494 -31.28 18.23 11.12
CA LYS A 494 -30.50 17.43 10.17
C LYS A 494 -30.23 18.18 8.87
N ILE A 495 -29.09 17.88 8.26
CA ILE A 495 -28.66 18.38 6.94
C ILE A 495 -28.59 17.19 5.99
N PHE A 496 -29.09 17.35 4.77
CA PHE A 496 -29.02 16.35 3.71
C PHE A 496 -28.41 16.97 2.45
N SER A 497 -27.31 16.39 1.97
CA SER A 497 -26.66 16.74 0.71
C SER A 497 -25.83 15.54 0.27
N GLY A 498 -25.52 15.45 -1.02
CA GLY A 498 -24.70 14.39 -1.60
C GLY A 498 -23.42 14.91 -2.23
N ASN A 499 -22.42 14.04 -2.33
CA ASN A 499 -21.04 14.39 -2.74
C ASN A 499 -20.93 15.06 -4.12
N SER A 500 -21.92 14.84 -5.00
CA SER A 500 -22.01 15.46 -6.34
C SER A 500 -23.24 16.36 -6.50
N SER A 501 -24.00 16.58 -5.43
CA SER A 501 -25.18 17.44 -5.44
C SER A 501 -24.79 18.91 -5.43
N ILE A 502 -25.58 19.73 -6.12
CA ILE A 502 -25.47 21.20 -6.16
C ILE A 502 -26.68 21.80 -5.40
N HIS A 503 -27.22 21.03 -4.45
CA HIS A 503 -28.35 21.41 -3.62
C HIS A 503 -28.24 20.76 -2.24
N VAL A 504 -28.97 21.33 -1.29
CA VAL A 504 -28.99 20.88 0.11
C VAL A 504 -30.40 20.98 0.66
N PHE A 505 -30.76 20.05 1.53
CA PHE A 505 -31.97 20.12 2.34
C PHE A 505 -31.64 20.27 3.83
N LEU A 506 -32.42 21.11 4.51
CA LEU A 506 -32.34 21.36 5.95
C LEU A 506 -33.68 20.95 6.58
N LEU A 507 -33.64 20.07 7.58
CA LEU A 507 -34.83 19.60 8.28
C LEU A 507 -34.84 20.16 9.69
N ASN A 508 -35.88 20.91 10.05
CA ASN A 508 -36.02 21.44 11.41
C ASN A 508 -36.64 20.41 12.37
N SER A 509 -36.64 20.73 13.67
CA SER A 509 -37.24 19.88 14.71
C SER A 509 -38.74 19.60 14.51
N ASN A 510 -39.43 20.46 13.75
CA ASN A 510 -40.86 20.37 13.47
C ASN A 510 -41.19 19.53 12.22
N GLN A 511 -40.20 18.80 11.67
CA GLN A 511 -40.34 18.03 10.42
C GLN A 511 -40.64 18.89 9.18
N GLU A 512 -40.33 20.18 9.21
CA GLU A 512 -40.41 21.05 8.03
C GLU A 512 -39.09 20.99 7.27
N LEU A 513 -39.18 20.73 5.97
CA LEU A 513 -38.04 20.62 5.08
C LEU A 513 -37.84 21.91 4.29
N PHE A 514 -36.62 22.41 4.30
CA PHE A 514 -36.18 23.55 3.51
C PHE A 514 -35.13 23.08 2.50
N GLY A 515 -35.09 23.67 1.33
CA GLY A 515 -34.09 23.36 0.30
C GLY A 515 -33.59 24.60 -0.42
N CYS A 516 -32.34 24.56 -0.87
CA CYS A 516 -31.74 25.59 -1.72
C CYS A 516 -30.70 24.98 -2.67
N GLY A 517 -30.36 25.74 -3.73
CA GLY A 517 -29.39 25.33 -4.73
C GLY A 517 -29.99 25.13 -6.11
N TRP A 518 -29.29 24.31 -6.91
CA TRP A 518 -29.63 24.07 -8.30
C TRP A 518 -30.90 23.22 -8.43
N ASN A 519 -31.90 23.71 -9.17
CA ASN A 519 -33.18 23.04 -9.35
C ASN A 519 -33.60 22.84 -10.82
N ARG A 520 -32.66 22.89 -11.78
CA ARG A 520 -33.01 22.80 -13.22
C ARG A 520 -33.62 21.45 -13.63
N HIS A 521 -33.42 20.41 -12.83
CA HIS A 521 -33.97 19.08 -13.03
C HIS A 521 -35.17 18.78 -12.12
N GLY A 522 -35.61 19.73 -11.28
CA GLY A 522 -36.67 19.49 -10.30
C GLY A 522 -36.21 18.72 -9.06
N GLN A 523 -34.90 18.61 -8.84
CA GLN A 523 -34.32 17.81 -7.76
C GLN A 523 -34.61 18.34 -6.34
N LEU A 524 -35.13 19.57 -6.19
CA LEU A 524 -35.63 20.10 -4.91
C LEU A 524 -37.09 19.71 -4.61
N GLY A 525 -37.85 19.25 -5.60
CA GLY A 525 -39.24 18.83 -5.38
C GLY A 525 -40.23 19.99 -5.15
N LEU A 526 -40.01 21.17 -5.73
CA LEU A 526 -40.82 22.38 -5.51
C LEU A 526 -42.18 22.42 -6.25
N GLY A 527 -42.42 21.50 -7.19
CA GLY A 527 -43.67 21.41 -7.96
C GLY A 527 -43.77 22.32 -9.19
N GLU A 528 -42.73 23.13 -9.46
CA GLU A 528 -42.69 24.04 -10.60
C GLU A 528 -42.15 23.32 -11.86
N SER A 529 -42.88 23.41 -12.99
CA SER A 529 -42.40 22.90 -14.28
C SER A 529 -41.18 23.70 -14.76
N ARG A 530 -40.32 23.14 -15.65
CA ARG A 530 -39.14 23.76 -16.30
C ARG A 530 -39.33 25.17 -16.94
N LYS A 531 -40.50 25.80 -16.80
CA LYS A 531 -40.97 26.97 -17.55
C LYS A 531 -40.48 28.33 -17.07
N GLU A 532 -39.67 28.42 -16.02
CA GLU A 532 -38.93 29.66 -15.75
C GLU A 532 -37.44 29.31 -15.61
N GLU A 533 -36.72 29.44 -16.73
CA GLU A 533 -35.27 29.67 -16.68
C GLU A 533 -35.04 30.87 -15.79
N THR A 534 -34.46 30.71 -14.59
CA THR A 534 -33.39 31.56 -14.02
C THR A 534 -33.36 31.72 -12.50
N GLU A 535 -34.32 31.25 -11.69
CA GLU A 535 -34.20 31.54 -10.26
C GLU A 535 -33.44 30.46 -9.48
N ILE A 536 -32.18 30.79 -9.24
CA ILE A 536 -31.35 30.24 -8.18
C ILE A 536 -32.15 30.29 -6.88
N GLN A 537 -32.41 29.11 -6.30
CA GLN A 537 -33.36 29.00 -5.21
C GLN A 537 -32.70 29.48 -3.90
N LYS A 538 -33.21 30.60 -3.39
CA LYS A 538 -33.02 30.99 -1.98
C LYS A 538 -33.55 29.87 -1.10
N LEU A 539 -33.18 29.90 0.19
CA LEU A 539 -33.66 28.90 1.13
C LEU A 539 -35.19 28.90 1.21
N THR A 540 -35.81 27.87 0.64
CA THR A 540 -37.27 27.78 0.43
C THR A 540 -37.84 26.58 1.16
N LYS A 541 -38.99 26.77 1.81
CA LYS A 541 -39.74 25.67 2.44
C LYS A 541 -40.40 24.81 1.35
N ILE A 542 -40.14 23.51 1.37
CA ILE A 542 -40.69 22.57 0.40
C ILE A 542 -42.12 22.24 0.79
N GLN A 543 -43.03 22.38 -0.16
CA GLN A 543 -44.45 22.10 0.01
C GLN A 543 -44.79 20.69 -0.45
N ASN A 544 -46.00 20.21 -0.14
CA ASN A 544 -46.51 18.91 -0.60
C ASN A 544 -45.68 17.68 -0.22
N ILE A 545 -44.98 17.73 0.92
CA ILE A 545 -44.25 16.57 1.45
C ILE A 545 -45.26 15.48 1.87
N PRO A 546 -45.02 14.21 1.52
CA PRO A 546 -45.90 13.11 1.93
C PRO A 546 -46.03 13.00 3.46
N LYS A 547 -47.19 12.54 3.94
CA LYS A 547 -47.47 12.40 5.37
C LYS A 547 -46.59 11.33 6.01
N GLY A 548 -45.88 11.68 7.07
CA GLY A 548 -45.06 10.78 7.87
C GLY A 548 -43.82 11.49 8.41
N LYS A 549 -42.94 10.73 9.07
CA LYS A 549 -41.67 11.23 9.61
C LYS A 549 -40.57 11.08 8.56
N ILE A 550 -39.87 12.16 8.24
CA ILE A 550 -38.70 12.11 7.36
C ILE A 550 -37.55 11.46 8.12
N ILE A 551 -37.08 10.31 7.63
CA ILE A 551 -35.97 9.58 8.25
C ILE A 551 -34.64 10.03 7.65
N ASP A 552 -34.58 10.02 6.31
CA ASP A 552 -33.37 10.29 5.56
C ASP A 552 -33.67 10.83 4.14
N ILE A 553 -32.75 11.60 3.58
CA ILE A 553 -32.80 12.12 2.21
C ILE A 553 -31.40 12.03 1.61
N GLN A 554 -31.30 11.49 0.41
CA GLN A 554 -30.05 11.50 -0.35
C GLN A 554 -30.22 12.24 -1.68
N CYS A 555 -29.17 12.98 -2.02
CA CYS A 555 -29.17 13.94 -3.13
C CYS A 555 -28.18 13.50 -4.20
N GLY A 556 -28.68 13.22 -5.40
CA GLY A 556 -27.87 13.04 -6.61
C GLY A 556 -27.59 14.37 -7.30
N TYR A 557 -27.14 14.31 -8.56
CA TYR A 557 -26.98 15.52 -9.38
C TYR A 557 -28.29 15.96 -10.02
N ILE A 558 -29.08 14.99 -10.49
CA ILE A 558 -30.35 15.20 -11.22
C ILE A 558 -31.61 14.90 -10.41
N HIS A 559 -31.49 14.17 -9.29
CA HIS A 559 -32.62 13.67 -8.52
C HIS A 559 -32.33 13.60 -7.03
N SER A 560 -33.39 13.56 -6.23
CA SER A 560 -33.34 13.34 -4.79
C SER A 560 -34.29 12.22 -4.38
N ILE A 561 -33.89 11.43 -3.38
CA ILE A 561 -34.71 10.36 -2.84
C ILE A 561 -34.89 10.57 -1.34
N MET A 562 -36.13 10.48 -0.89
CA MET A 562 -36.55 10.68 0.48
C MET A 562 -37.16 9.40 1.04
N LEU A 563 -36.76 9.04 2.26
CA LEU A 563 -37.30 7.92 3.03
C LEU A 563 -38.24 8.45 4.10
N ILE A 564 -39.53 8.09 4.01
CA ILE A 564 -40.55 8.46 4.98
C ILE A 564 -41.02 7.22 5.73
N GLU A 565 -41.10 7.36 7.06
CA GLU A 565 -41.72 6.39 7.94
C GLU A 565 -43.18 6.80 8.19
N ASN A 566 -44.12 5.98 7.74
CA ASN A 566 -45.54 6.27 7.87
C ASN A 566 -46.02 5.97 9.29
N GLU A 567 -46.89 6.80 9.83
CA GLU A 567 -47.55 6.54 11.11
C GLU A 567 -48.46 5.31 10.99
N ASN A 568 -48.23 4.32 11.85
CA ASN A 568 -48.98 3.07 11.89
C ASN A 568 -50.45 3.33 12.23
N GLN A 569 -51.37 2.80 11.40
CA GLN A 569 -52.78 2.72 11.78
C GLN A 569 -53.08 1.58 12.78
N ASN A 570 -52.13 0.66 13.04
CA ASN A 570 -52.27 -0.47 13.97
C ASN A 570 -51.01 -0.63 14.85
N GLN A 571 -51.18 -0.69 16.18
CA GLN A 571 -50.09 -0.72 17.19
C GLN A 571 -49.21 -1.99 17.18
N ASN A 572 -49.54 -3.03 16.39
CA ASN A 572 -48.86 -4.33 16.39
C ASN A 572 -48.04 -4.65 15.11
N GLN A 573 -47.79 -3.67 14.24
CA GLN A 573 -46.94 -3.86 13.05
C GLN A 573 -45.75 -2.90 13.05
N ASN A 574 -44.59 -3.34 12.56
CA ASN A 574 -43.44 -2.46 12.38
C ASN A 574 -43.79 -1.32 11.41
N PRO A 575 -43.37 -0.07 11.68
CA PRO A 575 -43.69 1.06 10.83
C PRO A 575 -43.15 0.86 9.42
N LYS A 576 -44.03 1.01 8.42
CA LYS A 576 -43.67 0.83 7.01
C LYS A 576 -42.92 2.06 6.50
N ARG A 577 -41.73 1.83 5.95
CA ARG A 577 -40.91 2.86 5.31
C ARG A 577 -41.14 2.85 3.80
N LYS A 578 -41.30 4.04 3.22
CA LYS A 578 -41.54 4.24 1.79
C LYS A 578 -40.54 5.21 1.20
N LEU A 579 -40.15 4.97 -0.05
CA LEU A 579 -39.28 5.88 -0.80
C LEU A 579 -40.09 6.78 -1.72
N TYR A 580 -39.66 8.04 -1.77
CA TYR A 580 -40.20 9.06 -2.64
C TYR A 580 -39.06 9.67 -3.46
N SER A 581 -39.28 9.89 -4.75
CA SER A 581 -38.30 10.49 -5.67
C SER A 581 -38.84 11.79 -6.27
N CYS A 582 -37.94 12.74 -6.51
CA CYS A 582 -38.18 13.91 -7.36
C CYS A 582 -36.94 14.19 -8.24
N GLY A 583 -37.15 14.83 -9.40
CA GLY A 583 -36.10 15.15 -10.37
C GLY A 583 -36.49 14.82 -11.81
N ASP A 584 -35.47 14.59 -12.63
CA ASP A 584 -35.60 14.39 -14.08
C ASP A 584 -35.43 12.92 -14.50
N TYR A 585 -36.40 12.39 -15.28
CA TYR A 585 -36.37 11.01 -15.76
C TYR A 585 -35.47 10.84 -16.99
N GLN A 586 -35.20 11.90 -17.76
CA GLN A 586 -34.46 11.81 -19.04
C GLN A 586 -33.02 11.32 -18.85
N TYR A 587 -32.51 11.40 -17.62
CA TYR A 587 -31.18 10.95 -17.21
C TYR A 587 -31.24 9.80 -16.17
N ASN A 588 -32.38 9.10 -16.10
CA ASN A 588 -32.55 7.73 -15.58
C ASN A 588 -32.58 7.49 -14.05
N GLY A 589 -32.56 8.51 -13.19
CA GLY A 589 -32.39 8.34 -11.72
C GLY A 589 -33.65 8.12 -10.86
N LEU A 590 -34.87 8.13 -11.42
CA LEU A 590 -36.12 8.24 -10.61
C LEU A 590 -36.85 6.94 -10.30
N GLY A 591 -36.51 5.83 -10.96
CA GLY A 591 -37.21 4.56 -10.80
C GLY A 591 -38.62 4.54 -11.40
N LYS A 592 -38.91 5.47 -12.33
CA LYS A 592 -40.17 5.64 -13.06
C LYS A 592 -39.93 6.23 -14.45
N TYR A 593 -40.92 6.10 -15.34
CA TYR A 593 -40.93 6.67 -16.71
C TYR A 593 -41.56 8.07 -16.81
N GLU A 594 -41.57 8.86 -15.73
CA GLU A 594 -42.20 10.20 -15.73
C GLU A 594 -41.38 11.21 -14.91
N ASN A 595 -41.41 12.48 -15.34
CA ASN A 595 -40.75 13.59 -14.62
C ASN A 595 -41.59 13.89 -13.39
N THR A 596 -40.92 14.04 -12.24
CA THR A 596 -41.61 14.33 -10.98
C THR A 596 -40.95 15.53 -10.33
N TYR A 597 -41.59 16.68 -10.47
CA TYR A 597 -41.12 17.94 -9.86
C TYR A 597 -41.56 18.08 -8.40
N GLU A 598 -42.29 17.10 -7.87
CA GLU A 598 -42.64 16.93 -6.46
C GLU A 598 -42.19 15.53 -6.01
N PHE A 599 -42.04 15.32 -4.69
CA PHE A 599 -41.72 14.00 -4.14
C PHE A 599 -42.87 13.01 -4.34
N THR A 600 -42.66 12.00 -5.19
CA THR A 600 -43.67 10.98 -5.50
C THR A 600 -43.21 9.57 -5.12
N GLU A 601 -44.12 8.72 -4.65
CA GLU A 601 -43.79 7.38 -4.14
C GLU A 601 -43.24 6.46 -5.23
N ILE A 602 -42.07 5.85 -5.02
CA ILE A 602 -41.51 4.83 -5.92
C ILE A 602 -42.29 3.52 -5.73
N LYS A 603 -43.14 3.18 -6.71
CA LYS A 603 -43.93 1.94 -6.71
C LYS A 603 -43.20 0.84 -7.47
N SER A 604 -42.98 -0.29 -6.82
CA SER A 604 -42.34 -1.46 -7.43
C SER A 604 -42.73 -2.75 -6.72
N SER A 605 -43.12 -3.75 -7.51
CA SER A 605 -43.43 -5.11 -7.03
C SER A 605 -42.25 -5.79 -6.33
N LEU A 606 -41.03 -5.28 -6.49
CA LEU A 606 -39.83 -5.86 -5.88
C LEU A 606 -39.72 -5.60 -4.37
N PHE A 607 -40.33 -4.53 -3.85
CA PHE A 607 -40.26 -4.12 -2.43
C PHE A 607 -41.61 -3.68 -1.82
N GLU A 608 -42.73 -3.84 -2.51
CA GLU A 608 -44.08 -3.53 -2.00
C GLU A 608 -44.62 -4.55 -0.95
N ASN A 609 -44.11 -5.79 -0.93
CA ASN A 609 -44.66 -6.92 -0.16
C ASN A 609 -44.04 -7.10 1.25
N ASP A 610 -44.31 -6.15 2.16
CA ASP A 610 -43.85 -6.14 3.57
C ASP A 610 -42.32 -6.20 3.74
N GLU A 611 -41.58 -5.67 2.77
CA GLU A 611 -40.11 -5.58 2.82
C GLU A 611 -39.69 -4.21 3.37
N ASN A 612 -38.99 -4.21 4.49
CA ASN A 612 -38.45 -2.98 5.06
C ASN A 612 -37.18 -2.60 4.31
N ILE A 613 -37.02 -1.31 4.06
CA ILE A 613 -35.81 -0.75 3.46
C ILE A 613 -34.77 -0.63 4.58
N ILE A 614 -33.65 -1.32 4.41
CA ILE A 614 -32.52 -1.30 5.35
C ILE A 614 -31.65 -0.09 5.06
N ASP A 615 -31.28 0.08 3.79
CA ASP A 615 -30.39 1.13 3.34
C ASP A 615 -30.69 1.50 1.89
N PHE A 616 -30.35 2.72 1.50
CA PHE A 616 -30.40 3.17 0.11
C PHE A 616 -29.24 4.09 -0.17
N SER A 617 -28.76 4.14 -1.41
CA SER A 617 -27.71 5.07 -1.80
C SER A 617 -27.96 5.72 -3.15
N VAL A 618 -27.75 7.04 -3.24
CA VAL A 618 -27.94 7.83 -4.46
C VAL A 618 -26.60 8.31 -5.02
N GLY A 619 -26.34 7.95 -6.29
CA GLY A 619 -25.18 8.34 -7.07
C GLY A 619 -25.39 9.64 -7.84
N PHE A 620 -24.60 9.86 -8.88
CA PHE A 620 -24.79 11.01 -9.79
C PHE A 620 -26.17 10.96 -10.49
N ASP A 621 -26.50 9.79 -11.03
CA ASP A 621 -27.65 9.51 -11.91
C ASP A 621 -28.20 8.07 -11.74
N HIS A 622 -27.84 7.40 -10.65
CA HIS A 622 -28.29 6.04 -10.32
C HIS A 622 -28.61 5.90 -8.82
N THR A 623 -29.37 4.87 -8.48
CA THR A 623 -29.82 4.58 -7.13
C THR A 623 -29.71 3.10 -6.84
N LEU A 624 -29.28 2.76 -5.62
CA LEU A 624 -29.32 1.42 -5.06
C LEU A 624 -30.18 1.38 -3.80
N ILE A 625 -30.90 0.27 -3.59
CA ILE A 625 -31.74 0.01 -2.43
C ILE A 625 -31.46 -1.40 -1.92
N LEU A 626 -31.32 -1.55 -0.61
CA LEU A 626 -31.19 -2.83 0.07
C LEU A 626 -32.42 -3.10 0.94
N THR A 627 -33.08 -4.23 0.72
CA THR A 627 -34.27 -4.64 1.48
C THR A 627 -33.97 -5.65 2.57
N SER A 628 -34.88 -5.77 3.54
CA SER A 628 -34.81 -6.72 4.65
C SER A 628 -34.79 -8.18 4.24
N LYS A 629 -35.25 -8.50 3.01
CA LYS A 629 -35.17 -9.85 2.43
C LYS A 629 -33.88 -10.07 1.63
N ARG A 630 -32.85 -9.24 1.84
CA ARG A 630 -31.56 -9.30 1.15
C ARG A 630 -31.69 -9.13 -0.36
N LYS A 631 -32.64 -8.31 -0.83
CA LYS A 631 -32.69 -7.93 -2.24
C LYS A 631 -31.89 -6.65 -2.44
N LEU A 632 -30.94 -6.71 -3.37
CA LEU A 632 -30.28 -5.53 -3.89
C LEU A 632 -31.02 -5.06 -5.13
N ILE A 633 -31.50 -3.83 -5.10
CA ILE A 633 -32.36 -3.26 -6.13
C ILE A 633 -31.67 -2.03 -6.70
N ALA A 634 -31.66 -1.89 -8.02
CA ALA A 634 -31.00 -0.80 -8.71
C ALA A 634 -31.83 -0.25 -9.84
N PHE A 635 -31.68 1.04 -10.09
CA PHE A 635 -32.19 1.73 -11.27
C PHE A 635 -31.35 2.98 -11.48
N GLY A 636 -31.25 3.45 -12.72
CA GLY A 636 -30.30 4.48 -13.07
C GLY A 636 -29.68 4.33 -14.43
N HIS A 637 -28.69 5.18 -14.62
CA HIS A 637 -27.69 5.08 -15.66
C HIS A 637 -26.71 3.92 -15.43
N ASN A 638 -26.18 3.35 -16.51
CA ASN A 638 -25.30 2.17 -16.44
C ASN A 638 -24.16 2.15 -17.48
N PHE A 639 -23.80 3.28 -18.11
CA PHE A 639 -22.74 3.26 -19.14
C PHE A 639 -21.36 2.84 -18.60
N TYR A 640 -21.14 2.93 -17.29
CA TYR A 640 -19.89 2.50 -16.65
C TYR A 640 -20.05 1.22 -15.82
N GLY A 641 -21.20 0.56 -15.91
CA GLY A 641 -21.52 -0.61 -15.09
C GLY A 641 -21.93 -0.25 -13.66
N GLU A 642 -22.39 0.99 -13.42
CA GLU A 642 -22.76 1.52 -12.10
C GLU A 642 -23.83 0.69 -11.39
N LEU A 643 -24.70 0.02 -12.15
CA LEU A 643 -25.77 -0.81 -11.62
C LEU A 643 -25.30 -2.24 -11.32
N GLY A 644 -24.08 -2.65 -11.64
CA GLY A 644 -23.60 -3.99 -11.31
C GLY A 644 -24.37 -5.14 -11.99
N THR A 645 -25.06 -4.87 -13.11
CA THR A 645 -25.86 -5.87 -13.87
C THR A 645 -25.01 -6.80 -14.73
N GLY A 646 -23.68 -6.64 -14.73
CA GLY A 646 -22.78 -7.33 -15.66
C GLY A 646 -22.81 -6.79 -17.10
N THR A 647 -23.51 -5.67 -17.34
CA THR A 647 -23.61 -5.01 -18.65
C THR A 647 -23.30 -3.52 -18.52
N THR A 648 -22.88 -2.88 -19.62
CA THR A 648 -22.57 -1.44 -19.69
C THR A 648 -23.40 -0.68 -20.72
N SER A 649 -24.40 -1.33 -21.32
CA SER A 649 -25.10 -0.81 -22.52
C SER A 649 -26.59 -0.50 -22.26
N LEU A 650 -27.10 -0.81 -21.07
CA LEU A 650 -28.54 -0.78 -20.77
C LEU A 650 -28.80 -0.03 -19.48
N ASN A 651 -29.32 1.19 -19.61
CA ASN A 651 -29.90 1.95 -18.50
C ASN A 651 -31.18 1.27 -18.00
N GLN A 652 -31.47 1.39 -16.71
CA GLN A 652 -32.63 0.75 -16.07
C GLN A 652 -33.52 1.81 -15.43
N TYR A 653 -34.64 2.08 -16.08
CA TYR A 653 -35.57 3.15 -15.69
C TYR A 653 -36.52 2.75 -14.56
N ILE A 654 -36.72 1.44 -14.40
CA ILE A 654 -37.54 0.83 -13.35
C ILE A 654 -36.59 0.08 -12.41
N PRO A 655 -36.88 0.02 -11.10
CA PRO A 655 -36.15 -0.83 -10.17
C PRO A 655 -36.03 -2.28 -10.68
N ILE A 656 -34.80 -2.75 -10.82
CA ILE A 656 -34.47 -4.15 -11.12
C ILE A 656 -33.75 -4.78 -9.94
N GLN A 657 -33.88 -6.09 -9.76
CA GLN A 657 -33.12 -6.83 -8.76
C GLN A 657 -31.77 -7.27 -9.34
N ILE A 658 -30.69 -7.05 -8.58
CA ILE A 658 -29.35 -7.54 -8.89
C ILE A 658 -29.10 -8.80 -8.07
N GLU A 659 -28.45 -9.79 -8.68
CA GLU A 659 -27.96 -10.96 -7.96
C GLU A 659 -26.80 -10.58 -7.04
N LEU A 660 -26.98 -10.79 -5.74
CA LEU A 660 -25.90 -10.64 -4.78
C LEU A 660 -24.87 -11.75 -4.98
N PRO A 661 -23.56 -11.43 -4.94
CA PRO A 661 -22.54 -12.47 -4.78
C PRO A 661 -22.88 -13.29 -3.53
N LYS A 662 -22.67 -14.62 -3.55
CA LYS A 662 -23.05 -15.53 -2.44
C LYS A 662 -22.59 -15.00 -1.08
N LEU A 663 -23.45 -14.27 -0.39
CA LEU A 663 -23.20 -13.78 0.96
C LEU A 663 -23.19 -14.98 1.90
N LYS A 664 -22.26 -15.03 2.85
CA LYS A 664 -22.23 -16.09 3.86
C LYS A 664 -23.58 -16.08 4.59
N PHE A 665 -24.28 -17.21 4.56
CA PHE A 665 -25.69 -17.31 4.97
C PHE A 665 -25.98 -16.89 6.44
N ASN A 666 -24.94 -16.72 7.28
CA ASN A 666 -25.06 -16.48 8.72
C ASN A 666 -24.93 -15.00 9.18
N GLU A 667 -24.80 -14.02 8.28
CA GLU A 667 -24.56 -12.62 8.66
C GLU A 667 -25.85 -11.77 8.76
N ASN A 668 -25.92 -10.84 9.72
CA ASN A 668 -27.08 -9.97 9.91
C ASN A 668 -27.16 -8.93 8.78
N ILE A 669 -28.29 -8.84 8.09
CA ILE A 669 -28.45 -7.98 6.91
C ILE A 669 -28.38 -6.49 7.26
N SER A 670 -28.66 -6.11 8.52
CA SER A 670 -28.53 -4.73 9.00
C SER A 670 -27.10 -4.19 9.02
N ASN A 671 -26.11 -5.07 8.87
CA ASN A 671 -24.69 -4.73 8.84
C ASN A 671 -24.18 -4.48 7.41
N TYR A 672 -25.05 -4.60 6.40
CA TYR A 672 -24.72 -4.30 5.02
C TYR A 672 -25.12 -2.87 4.68
N HIS A 673 -24.25 -2.18 3.96
CA HIS A 673 -24.40 -0.77 3.60
C HIS A 673 -24.11 -0.52 2.13
N LEU A 674 -24.78 0.48 1.58
CA LEU A 674 -24.64 0.91 0.19
C LEU A 674 -23.88 2.23 0.10
N SER A 675 -23.04 2.35 -0.94
CA SER A 675 -22.42 3.63 -1.31
C SER A 675 -22.37 3.74 -2.82
N CYS A 676 -23.18 4.62 -3.37
CA CYS A 676 -23.14 5.00 -4.77
C CYS A 676 -22.09 6.09 -4.98
N GLY A 677 -21.67 6.28 -6.23
CA GLY A 677 -20.52 7.04 -6.70
C GLY A 677 -20.90 8.08 -7.75
N PHE A 678 -19.90 8.73 -8.36
CA PHE A 678 -20.11 9.40 -9.64
C PHE A 678 -20.40 8.38 -10.76
N ARG A 679 -19.60 7.29 -10.81
CA ARG A 679 -19.67 6.22 -11.83
C ARG A 679 -19.43 4.81 -11.27
N LYS A 680 -19.66 4.64 -9.96
CA LYS A 680 -19.33 3.39 -9.24
C LYS A 680 -20.33 3.15 -8.15
N SER A 681 -20.51 1.91 -7.77
CA SER A 681 -21.37 1.52 -6.65
C SER A 681 -20.70 0.46 -5.81
N PHE A 682 -20.90 0.52 -4.50
CA PHE A 682 -20.35 -0.42 -3.53
C PHE A 682 -21.45 -0.93 -2.60
N LEU A 683 -21.37 -2.22 -2.32
CA LEU A 683 -22.04 -2.89 -1.21
C LEU A 683 -20.95 -3.40 -0.28
N TYR A 684 -21.00 -3.02 0.99
CA TYR A 684 -19.98 -3.41 1.98
C TYR A 684 -20.64 -3.90 3.27
N TYR A 685 -19.92 -4.77 4.00
CA TYR A 685 -20.35 -5.33 5.28
C TYR A 685 -19.55 -4.71 6.42
N SER A 686 -20.24 -4.25 7.45
CA SER A 686 -19.66 -3.75 8.69
C SER A 686 -20.39 -4.31 9.91
N PRO A 687 -19.75 -5.22 10.67
CA PRO A 687 -20.36 -5.80 11.87
C PRO A 687 -20.43 -4.82 13.06
N PHE A 688 -19.83 -3.64 12.94
CA PHE A 688 -19.71 -2.65 14.03
C PHE A 688 -20.56 -1.39 13.82
N LEU A 689 -21.40 -1.36 12.77
CA LEU A 689 -22.14 -0.17 12.32
C LEU A 689 -23.61 -0.10 12.82
N SER A 690 -24.09 -1.04 13.65
CA SER A 690 -25.40 -0.85 14.30
C SER A 690 -25.33 0.33 15.27
N PRO A 691 -26.30 1.26 15.28
CA PRO A 691 -26.30 2.35 16.24
C PRO A 691 -26.33 1.76 17.65
N PHE A 692 -25.26 1.97 18.43
CA PHE A 692 -25.17 1.58 19.84
C PHE A 692 -26.30 2.26 20.60
N SER A 693 -27.43 1.57 20.71
CA SER A 693 -28.61 2.06 21.41
C SER A 693 -28.56 1.67 22.88
N ASN A 694 -27.81 0.61 23.24
CA ASN A 694 -27.60 0.19 24.62
C ASN A 694 -26.17 -0.38 24.79
N LEU A 695 -25.21 0.50 25.09
CA LEU A 695 -23.78 0.19 25.11
C LEU A 695 -23.43 -1.03 26.01
N GLU A 696 -24.13 -1.21 27.13
CA GLU A 696 -23.89 -2.33 28.05
C GLU A 696 -24.34 -3.68 27.49
N GLU A 697 -25.56 -3.81 26.94
CA GLU A 697 -26.06 -5.06 26.36
C GLU A 697 -25.29 -5.48 25.10
N ASP A 698 -24.87 -4.51 24.29
CA ASP A 698 -24.18 -4.76 23.03
C ASP A 698 -22.70 -5.12 23.27
N LEU A 699 -22.05 -4.53 24.28
CA LEU A 699 -20.74 -4.99 24.76
C LEU A 699 -20.82 -6.41 25.32
N ILE A 700 -21.88 -6.75 26.06
CA ILE A 700 -22.08 -8.10 26.60
C ILE A 700 -22.19 -9.16 25.48
N LYS A 701 -22.91 -8.89 24.38
CA LYS A 701 -23.02 -9.79 23.22
C LYS A 701 -21.70 -9.97 22.45
N LEU A 702 -20.88 -8.92 22.39
CA LEU A 702 -19.53 -8.98 21.81
C LEU A 702 -18.58 -9.83 22.68
N PHE A 703 -18.72 -9.76 24.01
CA PHE A 703 -17.92 -10.56 24.95
C PHE A 703 -18.35 -12.03 25.03
N GLU A 704 -19.64 -12.36 24.90
CA GLU A 704 -20.13 -13.76 24.83
C GLU A 704 -19.54 -14.56 23.65
N ARG A 705 -19.09 -13.85 22.61
CA ARG A 705 -18.38 -14.43 21.45
C ARG A 705 -16.89 -14.71 21.70
N LYS A 706 -16.38 -14.44 22.92
CA LYS A 706 -14.97 -14.61 23.34
C LYS A 706 -13.94 -13.77 22.58
N GLU A 707 -14.35 -12.67 21.95
CA GLU A 707 -13.44 -11.88 21.08
C GLU A 707 -12.68 -10.76 21.82
N PHE A 708 -12.99 -10.47 23.08
CA PHE A 708 -12.32 -9.41 23.83
C PHE A 708 -12.17 -9.81 25.30
N CYS A 709 -10.97 -9.72 25.86
CA CYS A 709 -10.73 -9.89 27.29
C CYS A 709 -9.89 -8.75 27.90
N ASP A 710 -9.21 -7.93 27.09
CA ASP A 710 -8.17 -7.00 27.55
C ASP A 710 -8.43 -5.52 27.18
N ILE A 711 -9.66 -5.03 27.34
CA ILE A 711 -10.00 -3.62 27.11
C ILE A 711 -10.18 -2.89 28.44
N SER A 712 -9.54 -1.71 28.56
CA SER A 712 -9.74 -0.76 29.67
C SER A 712 -10.24 0.58 29.13
N PHE A 713 -11.29 1.12 29.75
CA PHE A 713 -11.91 2.38 29.39
C PHE A 713 -11.45 3.49 30.34
N LYS A 714 -11.19 4.69 29.85
CA LYS A 714 -10.90 5.86 30.69
C LYS A 714 -12.12 6.77 30.74
N THR A 715 -12.65 7.04 31.93
CA THR A 715 -13.80 7.94 32.11
C THR A 715 -13.40 9.40 31.87
N LYS A 716 -14.39 10.29 31.68
CA LYS A 716 -14.17 11.74 31.56
C LYS A 716 -13.42 12.35 32.77
N ASN A 717 -13.45 11.67 33.92
CA ASN A 717 -12.77 12.08 35.15
C ASN A 717 -11.36 11.46 35.29
N GLY A 718 -10.90 10.69 34.30
CA GLY A 718 -9.56 10.12 34.25
C GLY A 718 -9.42 8.72 34.87
N GLU A 719 -10.48 8.13 35.40
CA GLU A 719 -10.45 6.79 36.00
C GLU A 719 -10.41 5.70 34.93
N ILE A 720 -9.55 4.71 35.10
CA ILE A 720 -9.41 3.57 34.19
C ILE A 720 -10.26 2.42 34.73
N ILE A 721 -11.32 2.07 33.99
CA ILE A 721 -12.24 0.98 34.27
C ILE A 721 -11.92 -0.18 33.32
N GLU A 722 -11.48 -1.30 33.87
CA GLU A 722 -11.19 -2.50 33.10
C GLU A 722 -12.49 -3.29 32.81
N ALA A 723 -12.72 -3.66 31.55
CA ALA A 723 -13.98 -4.28 31.09
C ALA A 723 -14.35 -5.56 31.86
N HIS A 724 -13.35 -6.33 32.30
CA HIS A 724 -13.57 -7.53 33.11
C HIS A 724 -14.18 -7.23 34.50
N LYS A 725 -13.92 -6.05 35.09
CA LYS A 725 -14.49 -5.64 36.40
C LYS A 725 -15.97 -5.28 36.28
N LEU A 726 -16.40 -4.70 35.16
CA LEU A 726 -17.81 -4.45 34.85
C LEU A 726 -18.59 -5.75 34.66
N ILE A 727 -17.98 -6.76 34.02
CA ILE A 727 -18.56 -8.10 33.84
C ILE A 727 -18.74 -8.81 35.19
N LEU A 728 -17.74 -8.73 36.08
CA LEU A 728 -17.85 -9.26 37.44
C LEU A 728 -18.99 -8.59 38.19
N LYS A 729 -19.09 -7.26 38.13
CA LYS A 729 -20.16 -6.49 38.79
C LYS A 729 -21.55 -6.85 38.24
N TYR A 730 -21.71 -7.00 36.93
CA TYR A 730 -22.97 -7.38 36.29
C TYR A 730 -23.38 -8.84 36.62
N ARG A 731 -22.44 -9.79 36.58
CA ARG A 731 -22.69 -11.21 36.92
C ARG A 731 -22.92 -11.43 38.43
N LEU A 732 -22.35 -10.57 39.28
CA LEU A 732 -22.63 -10.52 40.72
C LEU A 732 -24.04 -9.96 40.99
N ASN A 733 -24.44 -8.89 40.30
CA ASN A 733 -25.77 -8.29 40.44
C ASN A 733 -26.91 -9.19 39.91
N GLN A 734 -26.64 -10.06 38.93
CA GLN A 734 -27.63 -11.04 38.41
C GLN A 734 -27.92 -12.21 39.39
N ASN A 735 -27.11 -12.37 40.46
CA ASN A 735 -27.21 -13.50 41.40
C ASN A 735 -27.44 -13.05 42.85
N GLU A 736 -28.08 -11.89 43.07
CA GLU A 736 -28.33 -11.34 44.42
C GLU A 736 -29.07 -12.32 45.36
N ASN A 737 -30.00 -13.14 44.84
CA ASN A 737 -30.76 -14.11 45.65
C ASN A 737 -29.97 -15.37 46.08
N GLN A 738 -28.81 -15.67 45.48
CA GLN A 738 -27.97 -16.81 45.89
C GLN A 738 -26.86 -16.40 46.85
N ILE A 739 -26.43 -15.13 46.81
CA ILE A 739 -25.34 -14.61 47.63
C ILE A 739 -25.78 -14.38 49.08
N GLU A 740 -27.03 -13.97 49.35
CA GLU A 740 -27.52 -13.82 50.75
C GLU A 740 -27.54 -15.16 51.51
N LYS A 741 -27.96 -16.25 50.86
CA LYS A 741 -27.90 -17.62 51.45
C LYS A 741 -26.48 -18.12 51.66
N LEU A 742 -25.53 -17.73 50.80
CA LEU A 742 -24.12 -18.09 50.95
C LEU A 742 -23.43 -17.26 52.03
N GLN A 743 -23.77 -15.97 52.19
CA GLN A 743 -23.25 -15.10 53.23
C GLN A 743 -23.75 -15.52 54.63
N GLU A 744 -24.97 -16.05 54.75
CA GLU A 744 -25.49 -16.61 56.01
C GLU A 744 -24.77 -17.92 56.42
N ILE A 745 -24.31 -18.72 55.44
CA ILE A 745 -23.56 -19.96 55.69
C ILE A 745 -22.08 -19.67 55.99
N ILE A 746 -21.46 -18.70 55.31
CA ILE A 746 -20.03 -18.36 55.42
C ILE A 746 -19.72 -17.57 56.71
N SER A 747 -20.69 -16.82 57.24
CA SER A 747 -20.49 -15.98 58.43
C SER A 747 -20.40 -16.75 59.76
N SER A 748 -20.62 -18.07 59.79
CA SER A 748 -20.68 -18.82 61.05
C SER A 748 -19.53 -19.81 61.35
N LYS A 749 -18.57 -20.10 60.43
CA LYS A 749 -17.53 -21.12 60.66
C LYS A 749 -16.19 -20.91 59.91
N SER A 750 -15.12 -21.57 60.37
CA SER A 750 -13.72 -21.32 59.97
C SER A 750 -13.32 -21.86 58.58
N ILE A 751 -12.31 -21.24 57.96
CA ILE A 751 -11.80 -21.45 56.58
C ILE A 751 -11.48 -22.92 56.23
N LYS A 752 -11.15 -23.78 57.19
CA LYS A 752 -10.91 -25.22 56.93
C LYS A 752 -12.19 -26.02 56.69
N GLU A 753 -13.33 -25.59 57.24
CA GLU A 753 -14.63 -26.24 57.01
C GLU A 753 -15.25 -25.78 55.67
N SER A 754 -14.84 -24.61 55.15
CA SER A 754 -15.29 -24.08 53.86
C SER A 754 -14.88 -24.95 52.65
N ASN A 755 -13.69 -25.57 52.70
CA ASN A 755 -13.22 -26.48 51.64
C ASN A 755 -13.98 -27.83 51.64
N GLN A 756 -14.39 -28.33 52.82
CA GLN A 756 -15.22 -29.54 52.91
C GLN A 756 -16.65 -29.29 52.42
N ILE A 757 -17.19 -28.08 52.67
CA ILE A 757 -18.52 -27.68 52.17
C ILE A 757 -18.50 -27.48 50.65
N PHE A 758 -17.42 -26.93 50.07
CA PHE A 758 -17.27 -26.76 48.62
C PHE A 758 -17.22 -28.08 47.84
N GLU A 759 -16.51 -29.09 48.38
CA GLU A 759 -16.53 -30.46 47.86
C GLU A 759 -17.93 -31.10 47.98
N MET A 760 -18.64 -30.83 49.09
CA MET A 760 -20.02 -31.32 49.30
C MET A 760 -21.03 -30.68 48.32
N ILE A 761 -20.85 -29.39 47.97
CA ILE A 761 -21.66 -28.68 46.96
C ILE A 761 -21.42 -29.21 45.53
N TYR A 762 -20.19 -29.64 45.22
CA TYR A 762 -19.87 -30.29 43.94
C TYR A 762 -20.53 -31.67 43.81
N SER A 763 -20.53 -32.46 44.88
CA SER A 763 -21.16 -33.79 44.90
C SER A 763 -22.69 -33.76 44.72
N ASN A 764 -23.35 -32.63 45.05
CA ASN A 764 -24.80 -32.43 44.90
C ASN A 764 -25.23 -31.74 43.57
N ARG A 765 -24.32 -31.56 42.59
CA ARG A 765 -24.59 -30.99 41.24
C ARG A 765 -25.26 -29.60 41.22
N ILE A 766 -24.87 -28.69 42.11
CA ILE A 766 -25.46 -27.33 42.14
C ILE A 766 -24.74 -26.34 41.20
N ILE A 767 -23.50 -26.61 40.76
CA ILE A 767 -22.71 -25.70 39.90
C ILE A 767 -22.25 -26.41 38.61
N ASN A 768 -22.28 -25.68 37.49
CA ASN A 768 -21.82 -26.14 36.17
C ASN A 768 -20.32 -26.51 36.20
N PRO A 769 -19.90 -27.68 35.67
CA PRO A 769 -18.50 -28.15 35.65
C PRO A 769 -17.48 -27.16 35.08
N ILE A 770 -17.89 -26.30 34.15
CA ILE A 770 -17.02 -25.31 33.50
C ILE A 770 -16.66 -24.18 34.47
N LEU A 771 -17.60 -23.76 35.32
CA LEU A 771 -17.36 -22.72 36.32
C LEU A 771 -16.42 -23.23 37.44
N TYR A 772 -16.48 -24.54 37.75
CA TYR A 772 -15.58 -25.18 38.71
C TYR A 772 -14.13 -25.24 38.21
N SER A 773 -13.90 -25.53 36.92
CA SER A 773 -12.53 -25.54 36.37
C SER A 773 -11.90 -24.14 36.35
N GLU A 774 -12.69 -23.13 36.00
CA GLU A 774 -12.21 -21.73 35.95
C GLU A 774 -11.91 -21.18 37.36
N ILE A 775 -12.76 -21.48 38.35
CA ILE A 775 -12.51 -21.08 39.75
C ILE A 775 -11.29 -21.80 40.33
N LYS A 776 -11.08 -23.08 40.00
CA LYS A 776 -9.94 -23.88 40.46
C LYS A 776 -8.61 -23.39 39.85
N GLU A 777 -8.63 -22.94 38.59
CA GLU A 777 -7.48 -22.28 37.98
C GLU A 777 -7.15 -20.94 38.65
N ILE A 778 -8.17 -20.13 39.00
CA ILE A 778 -7.98 -18.85 39.69
C ILE A 778 -7.40 -19.05 41.10
N ILE A 779 -7.87 -20.07 41.83
CA ILE A 779 -7.34 -20.42 43.16
C ILE A 779 -5.88 -20.88 43.07
N ASN A 780 -5.55 -21.77 42.12
CA ASN A 780 -4.18 -22.21 41.89
C ASN A 780 -3.24 -21.07 41.44
N LEU A 781 -3.77 -20.08 40.71
CA LEU A 781 -3.01 -18.91 40.29
C LEU A 781 -2.69 -18.00 41.49
N ASN A 782 -3.65 -17.82 42.40
CA ASN A 782 -3.45 -17.06 43.63
C ASN A 782 -2.48 -17.73 44.61
N GLU A 783 -2.52 -19.06 44.75
CA GLU A 783 -1.54 -19.80 45.56
C GLU A 783 -0.11 -19.65 44.99
N LYS A 784 0.04 -19.71 43.66
CA LYS A 784 1.33 -19.46 42.99
C LYS A 784 1.81 -18.02 43.17
N ILE A 785 0.92 -17.03 43.15
CA ILE A 785 1.26 -15.64 43.38
C ILE A 785 1.72 -15.44 44.83
N GLU A 786 1.06 -16.04 45.82
CA GLU A 786 1.50 -15.99 47.22
C GLU A 786 2.84 -16.69 47.45
N GLU A 787 3.09 -17.85 46.83
CA GLU A 787 4.39 -18.54 46.91
C GLU A 787 5.51 -17.72 46.28
N THR A 788 5.22 -17.05 45.17
CA THR A 788 6.17 -16.17 44.47
C THR A 788 6.47 -14.92 45.30
N MET A 789 5.45 -14.33 45.92
CA MET A 789 5.60 -13.18 46.83
C MET A 789 6.36 -13.55 48.10
N LYS A 790 6.15 -14.75 48.66
CA LYS A 790 6.94 -15.25 49.81
C LYS A 790 8.41 -15.49 49.45
N ARG A 791 8.72 -15.97 48.23
CA ARG A 791 10.10 -16.10 47.75
C ARG A 791 10.78 -14.76 47.53
N ILE A 792 10.04 -13.74 47.10
CA ILE A 792 10.55 -12.37 46.94
C ILE A 792 10.85 -11.75 48.31
N TYR A 793 9.96 -11.91 49.29
CA TYR A 793 10.13 -11.34 50.64
C TYR A 793 11.25 -12.01 51.47
N LEU A 794 11.62 -13.26 51.15
CA LEU A 794 12.68 -13.99 51.87
C LEU A 794 14.10 -13.72 51.34
N ASN A 795 14.24 -13.06 50.19
CA ASN A 795 15.54 -12.79 49.55
C ASN A 795 16.05 -11.34 49.75
N GLU A 796 15.36 -10.49 50.52
CA GLU A 796 15.73 -9.09 50.76
C GLU A 796 16.61 -8.83 52.00
N ASN A 797 17.40 -9.80 52.44
CA ASN A 797 18.44 -9.57 53.45
C ASN A 797 19.78 -10.12 52.96
N GLU A 798 20.45 -9.42 52.05
CA GLU A 798 21.92 -9.30 52.00
C GLU A 798 22.39 -8.31 50.89
N ASN A 799 22.89 -7.18 51.39
CA ASN A 799 23.72 -6.09 50.83
C ASN A 799 24.26 -6.07 49.37
N GLU A 800 24.20 -4.83 48.86
CA GLU A 800 25.19 -4.03 48.11
C GLU A 800 25.18 -3.94 46.56
N ASN A 801 25.01 -2.67 46.12
CA ASN A 801 25.46 -1.97 44.91
C ASN A 801 24.66 -2.08 43.60
N GLU A 802 24.13 -0.90 43.21
CA GLU A 802 23.73 -0.40 41.87
C GLU A 802 23.22 -1.39 40.82
N LYS A 803 21.94 -1.24 40.46
CA LYS A 803 21.47 -0.93 39.09
C LYS A 803 19.93 -0.86 39.05
N ASP A 804 19.42 0.19 38.43
CA ASP A 804 18.03 0.30 37.99
C ASP A 804 17.64 -0.94 37.17
N PHE A 805 16.57 -1.63 37.57
CA PHE A 805 15.95 -2.67 36.74
C PHE A 805 14.48 -2.34 36.48
N ILE A 806 14.26 -1.96 35.23
CA ILE A 806 12.99 -1.85 34.53
C ILE A 806 12.37 -3.25 34.43
N ILE A 807 11.14 -3.43 34.92
CA ILE A 807 10.39 -4.67 34.72
C ILE A 807 9.72 -4.60 33.34
N GLU A 808 10.31 -5.32 32.39
CA GLU A 808 9.73 -5.62 31.07
C GLU A 808 8.46 -6.47 31.21
N ARG A 809 7.34 -5.91 30.75
CA ARG A 809 6.11 -6.67 30.52
C ARG A 809 6.28 -7.45 29.20
N LYS A 810 6.23 -8.78 29.26
CA LYS A 810 6.17 -9.65 28.06
C LYS A 810 4.98 -9.24 27.19
N GLU A 811 5.23 -8.43 26.17
CA GLU A 811 4.29 -8.19 25.08
C GLU A 811 4.15 -9.49 24.27
N LYS A 812 3.13 -10.29 24.58
CA LYS A 812 2.46 -11.02 23.50
C LYS A 812 1.64 -10.01 22.73
N LYS A 813 2.27 -9.34 21.76
CA LYS A 813 1.58 -8.55 20.73
C LYS A 813 0.73 -9.50 19.88
N TYR A 814 -0.53 -9.68 20.27
CA TYR A 814 -1.55 -10.03 19.29
C TYR A 814 -1.68 -8.82 18.36
N LYS A 815 -1.22 -8.96 17.11
CA LYS A 815 -1.55 -8.02 16.04
C LYS A 815 -3.06 -8.07 15.83
N PHE A 816 -3.77 -7.06 16.34
CA PHE A 816 -5.08 -6.69 15.83
C PHE A 816 -5.03 -5.22 15.39
N PRO A 817 -5.51 -4.87 14.19
CA PRO A 817 -5.40 -3.52 13.66
C PRO A 817 -6.21 -2.54 14.53
N LYS A 818 -5.59 -1.40 14.85
CA LYS A 818 -6.30 -0.15 15.19
C LYS A 818 -7.14 0.29 13.99
N LEU A 819 -8.27 -0.39 13.76
CA LEU A 819 -9.22 -0.03 12.71
C LEU A 819 -10.66 -0.14 13.25
N ILE A 820 -10.91 0.50 14.39
CA ILE A 820 -12.27 0.74 14.91
C ILE A 820 -12.36 2.19 15.37
N LEU A 821 -12.19 3.11 14.42
CA LEU A 821 -12.65 4.51 14.50
C LEU A 821 -12.67 5.18 13.10
N ILE A 822 -12.80 4.37 12.05
CA ILE A 822 -12.90 4.81 10.64
C ILE A 822 -14.23 4.32 10.03
N MET A 823 -15.31 4.21 10.81
CA MET A 823 -16.61 3.82 10.23
C MET A 823 -17.76 4.68 10.74
N ARG A 824 -17.55 6.00 10.67
CA ARG A 824 -18.65 6.94 10.54
C ARG A 824 -18.30 8.06 9.57
N SER A 825 -17.99 7.66 8.35
CA SER A 825 -18.12 8.49 7.16
C SER A 825 -17.73 7.68 5.94
N GLU A 826 -18.70 7.48 5.04
CA GLU A 826 -18.55 7.05 3.65
C GLU A 826 -17.10 6.91 3.12
N LEU A 827 -16.58 5.68 3.12
CA LEU A 827 -15.31 5.29 2.49
C LEU A 827 -15.66 4.48 1.24
N TYR A 828 -15.24 4.76 0.00
CA TYR A 828 -14.34 5.75 -0.57
C TYR A 828 -14.81 5.98 -2.02
N ARG A 829 -15.19 7.22 -2.39
CA ARG A 829 -15.22 7.66 -3.79
C ARG A 829 -13.82 8.17 -4.16
N GLY A 830 -12.91 7.26 -4.54
CA GLY A 830 -11.70 7.61 -5.31
C GLY A 830 -10.35 7.70 -4.57
N MET A 831 -9.97 6.70 -3.77
CA MET A 831 -8.55 6.35 -3.52
C MET A 831 -8.44 4.83 -3.34
N PHE A 832 -7.49 4.19 -4.02
CA PHE A 832 -7.26 2.75 -3.95
C PHE A 832 -6.64 2.37 -2.60
N LEU A 833 -7.34 1.55 -1.81
CA LEU A 833 -6.74 0.66 -0.81
C LEU A 833 -6.99 -0.77 -1.29
N SER A 834 -5.98 -1.39 -1.92
CA SER A 834 -6.02 -2.82 -2.20
C SER A 834 -5.87 -3.59 -0.89
N VAL A 835 -6.97 -4.00 -0.26
CA VAL A 835 -6.95 -5.14 0.66
C VAL A 835 -7.00 -6.39 -0.21
N THR A 836 -5.83 -6.97 -0.47
CA THR A 836 -5.78 -8.33 -0.98
C THR A 836 -6.13 -9.24 0.20
N GLU A 837 -7.30 -9.88 0.12
CA GLU A 837 -7.61 -11.00 1.00
C GLU A 837 -6.54 -12.08 0.77
N ASP A 838 -5.73 -12.27 1.80
CA ASP A 838 -4.84 -13.38 1.96
C ASP A 838 -5.71 -14.66 1.98
N LYS A 839 -5.77 -15.37 0.85
CA LYS A 839 -6.37 -16.70 0.78
C LYS A 839 -5.47 -17.69 1.52
N SER A 840 -5.51 -17.62 2.85
CA SER A 840 -5.01 -18.69 3.72
C SER A 840 -5.71 -18.73 5.09
N LYS A 841 -7.06 -18.76 5.09
CA LYS A 841 -7.90 -19.72 5.84
C LYS A 841 -9.38 -19.36 5.74
#